data_AF-A0A7Y2FL60-F1
#
_entry.id   AF-A0A7Y2FL60-F1
#
_cell.length_a   1.000
_cell.length_b   1.000
_cell.length_c   1.000
_cell.angle_alpha   90.00
_cell.angle_beta   90.00
_cell.angle_gamma   90.00
#
_symmetry.space_group_name_H-M   'P 1'
#
loop_
_entity.id
_entity.type
_entity.pdbx_description
1 polymer ?
#
loop_
_entity_poly.entity_id
_entity_poly.type
_entity_poly.pdbx_seq_one_letter_code
_entity_poly.pdbx_strand_id
1 'polypeptide(L)'
;MINKKHNYSLATFLFASFLFVLLSCSRDSDDLELATFPSTAEVFIDGFSAGLQYQSFGTSKVTAFEVDNQVKYKGSASMRFDIPNADDPAGGFAAGIFLTEDGRDLSSYTALTFWAKASQAASIDELGFGFTFDDDKFKTSVNNLKVSTAWIKYYIPIPDASKLNPERGLFYYVDTPDNELGYTFWVDEVKFETLNTVAYKTPQIFNGSDVTESAVNGATIPIDGLSASFNLPHGVDQSISLGSAYFEFNSSNTNVAIVDDSGIVTVLSEGSAVITAKLGEADATGSLTVTSAGDFVHAPTPMVNSDDVISIFSNAYTNVPVEYYNGYWAPFQTTLSADFEVDGDDVLNYTNFNFVGTQFTMPTVDASNMTHLHVDIYIPNEVNSSDQFAVSVIDLGPDAAFGDPDPSILSTYASPNPLVAQSWIGLDISLNGLSSKDKLAQIIFENLGSNLTSFYADNIYFYNEGGEMMDTEPTVAAPIPTSSQENVISIFSDAFTNIDGTNLNPDWGQATVVSEKEIEGNNTLVYTGLNYQGIELGSSQDVSEMDFLHLDYWTSNSSALNTFVISPGPIETGSTLQVPTSGWSSVDIPLGDFSPVNLADLIQMKFDGNGNIFLDNIYFYKEESAGNMPTQAAPTPTQDESNVISVYSDSYMNINGININPDWGQATQVSEVVIDGNTTMLYSGLNYQGLDLGGSQDLQEMEFLHLDIWSANSTSLNTFLISNGPVEKAYPIIVPTSGWSSIDIPLGDFTPVDLSDVFQMKFEGDGEVYLDNIYFYGTGGNGGGDMPTQAAPVPTQNEADVISVFSDSYQNIENTDLNPNWGQATQVSQLDIQGNNTLLYIGLNYQGITLGSPQDVSSKESFHVDIWTANSKLLNVSLISSGPAETAYSLSVPTNGWSSIDIQLSEFPGVDLGDIIQLKFDGDGDIYLDNLFFYGDSGGGGIEPSQAAPTPLQDAGEVTSIYSDAFIDIPGTDFNPNWGQATVVTEVEIDGNSTLLYSGLNYQGTMLSVPQDFSDRGFLHLDFWSVNSDMLSVFLISPGPNETAASLSVPTSGWRSIDIPLSAFSGVDLADVIQFKFEGNGDIYLDNIYFHGTSSNSGYTIDLPIDFETTGNGSNWTWSVFENDSNPPVEFVSNPDPSGINTSSTVAQITALQTGNPWVGCETMHGSDFTTFTLDESNAIVRIMVYKSVISDVGLKFALPSGEALPEIKVANTVVNQWEELTFDFSSRIGHPATIGQDQIVVFPDFDLNGRTSDNVIYFDNITFSGN
;
A
#
# COMPACT_ATOMS: atom_id res chain seq x y z
N MET A 1 -73.10 -3.56 -57.95
CA MET A 1 -71.99 -2.95 -58.72
C MET A 1 -71.48 -1.76 -57.90
N ILE A 2 -70.67 -1.94 -56.86
CA ILE A 2 -69.23 -2.30 -56.78
C ILE A 2 -68.30 -1.09 -57.01
N ASN A 3 -67.66 -0.69 -55.90
CA ASN A 3 -66.36 -0.03 -55.66
C ASN A 3 -66.05 1.38 -56.20
N LYS A 4 -65.98 2.36 -55.27
CA LYS A 4 -64.81 3.23 -54.98
C LYS A 4 -65.21 4.44 -54.12
N LYS A 5 -65.08 4.32 -52.80
CA LYS A 5 -65.02 5.45 -51.86
C LYS A 5 -64.33 4.95 -50.59
N HIS A 6 -63.00 5.04 -50.47
CA HIS A 6 -62.21 5.00 -49.24
C HIS A 6 -60.77 5.35 -49.66
N ASN A 7 -60.44 6.65 -49.79
CA ASN A 7 -59.06 7.13 -49.99
C ASN A 7 -58.88 8.65 -49.73
N TYR A 8 -59.80 9.32 -49.03
CA TYR A 8 -59.72 10.77 -48.75
C TYR A 8 -59.73 11.12 -47.24
N SER A 9 -59.66 10.13 -46.34
CA SER A 9 -59.68 10.33 -44.89
C SER A 9 -58.31 10.15 -44.22
N LEU A 10 -57.37 9.46 -44.86
CA LEU A 10 -56.04 9.20 -44.30
C LEU A 10 -55.06 10.35 -44.60
N ALA A 11 -55.17 10.96 -45.79
CA ALA A 11 -54.32 12.07 -46.19
C ALA A 11 -54.57 13.36 -45.40
N THR A 12 -55.82 13.63 -45.00
CA THR A 12 -56.17 14.83 -44.23
C THR A 12 -55.79 14.71 -42.75
N PHE A 13 -55.72 13.48 -42.20
CA PHE A 13 -55.26 13.23 -40.84
C PHE A 13 -53.72 13.27 -40.77
N LEU A 14 -53.03 12.73 -41.79
CA LEU A 14 -51.57 12.82 -41.91
C LEU A 14 -51.08 14.26 -42.16
N PHE A 15 -51.81 15.08 -42.92
CA PHE A 15 -51.42 16.48 -43.16
C PHE A 15 -51.75 17.40 -41.95
N ALA A 16 -52.76 17.09 -41.15
CA ALA A 16 -53.06 17.81 -39.91
C ALA A 16 -52.10 17.43 -38.77
N SER A 17 -51.68 16.16 -38.68
CA SER A 17 -50.62 15.74 -37.75
C SER A 17 -49.24 16.28 -38.15
N PHE A 18 -48.97 16.47 -39.45
CA PHE A 18 -47.72 17.09 -39.91
C PHE A 18 -47.69 18.62 -39.70
N LEU A 19 -48.85 19.28 -39.61
CA LEU A 19 -48.93 20.74 -39.37
C LEU A 19 -48.86 21.11 -37.87
N PHE A 20 -49.16 20.18 -36.95
CA PHE A 20 -48.99 20.38 -35.50
C PHE A 20 -47.55 20.15 -35.02
N VAL A 21 -46.69 19.51 -35.83
CA VAL A 21 -45.25 19.33 -35.53
C VAL A 21 -44.44 20.57 -35.92
N LEU A 22 -44.99 21.48 -36.74
CA LEU A 22 -44.31 22.72 -37.20
C LEU A 22 -44.63 23.97 -36.35
N LEU A 23 -45.27 23.81 -35.18
CA LEU A 23 -45.51 24.88 -34.20
C LEU A 23 -44.96 24.53 -32.81
N SER A 24 -44.05 23.56 -32.70
CA SER A 24 -43.27 23.43 -31.48
C SER A 24 -42.20 24.51 -31.52
N CYS A 25 -42.32 25.51 -30.65
CA CYS A 25 -41.26 26.48 -30.41
C CYS A 25 -39.95 25.72 -30.17
N SER A 26 -38.93 25.97 -30.99
CA SER A 26 -37.56 25.79 -30.54
C SER A 26 -37.35 26.75 -29.38
N ARG A 27 -37.21 26.23 -28.15
CA ARG A 27 -36.55 27.00 -27.09
C ARG A 27 -35.06 26.94 -27.42
N ASP A 28 -34.41 28.10 -27.46
CA ASP A 28 -32.96 28.20 -27.44
C ASP A 28 -32.43 27.37 -26.26
N SER A 29 -31.46 26.50 -26.53
CA SER A 29 -30.76 25.67 -25.55
C SER A 29 -29.68 26.44 -24.79
N ASP A 30 -29.36 27.66 -25.21
CA ASP A 30 -28.25 28.47 -24.67
C ASP A 30 -28.60 29.18 -23.34
N ASP A 31 -29.78 28.91 -22.79
CA ASP A 31 -30.30 29.47 -21.51
C ASP A 31 -30.82 28.36 -20.57
N LEU A 32 -30.40 27.10 -20.75
CA LEU A 32 -30.68 26.03 -19.78
C LEU A 32 -29.73 26.15 -18.59
N GLU A 33 -30.05 27.06 -17.66
CA GLU A 33 -29.49 27.01 -16.30
C GLU A 33 -29.70 25.58 -15.75
N LEU A 34 -28.63 24.95 -15.26
CA LEU A 34 -28.72 23.70 -14.49
C LEU A 34 -29.79 23.89 -13.41
N ALA A 35 -30.70 22.93 -13.29
CA ALA A 35 -31.75 23.00 -12.29
C ALA A 35 -31.11 23.03 -10.89
N THR A 36 -31.07 24.21 -10.27
CA THR A 36 -30.58 24.38 -8.91
C THR A 36 -31.63 23.95 -7.90
N PHE A 37 -31.22 23.30 -6.82
CA PHE A 37 -32.13 23.00 -5.71
C PHE A 37 -32.68 24.29 -5.08
N PRO A 38 -33.93 24.29 -4.58
CA PRO A 38 -34.52 25.48 -3.99
C PRO A 38 -33.78 25.88 -2.72
N SER A 39 -33.27 27.11 -2.67
CA SER A 39 -32.63 27.70 -1.49
C SER A 39 -33.66 28.30 -0.51
N THR A 40 -34.78 27.61 -0.27
CA THR A 40 -35.86 28.16 0.57
C THR A 40 -35.50 28.03 2.04
N ALA A 41 -35.37 29.17 2.72
CA ALA A 41 -34.99 29.24 4.13
C ALA A 41 -36.08 28.73 5.08
N GLU A 42 -37.35 28.99 4.75
CA GLU A 42 -38.49 28.77 5.64
C GLU A 42 -38.85 27.29 5.74
N VAL A 43 -38.94 26.76 6.96
CA VAL A 43 -39.49 25.42 7.24
C VAL A 43 -40.96 25.57 7.65
N PHE A 44 -41.22 26.34 8.71
CA PHE A 44 -42.54 26.67 9.22
C PHE A 44 -42.58 28.11 9.73
N ILE A 45 -43.41 28.97 9.13
CA ILE A 45 -43.65 30.35 9.62
C ILE A 45 -45.07 30.49 10.14
N ASP A 46 -46.05 30.29 9.27
CA ASP A 46 -47.50 30.32 9.59
C ASP A 46 -48.21 29.05 9.08
N GLY A 47 -47.40 28.10 8.62
CA GLY A 47 -47.74 26.96 7.81
C GLY A 47 -46.47 26.42 7.17
N PHE A 48 -46.56 25.22 6.62
CA PHE A 48 -45.43 24.56 5.99
C PHE A 48 -45.03 25.21 4.67
N SER A 49 -43.73 25.24 4.43
CA SER A 49 -43.17 25.48 3.10
C SER A 49 -43.62 24.41 2.11
N ALA A 50 -43.66 24.78 0.82
CA ALA A 50 -44.11 23.85 -0.23
C ALA A 50 -43.21 22.60 -0.28
N GLY A 51 -43.82 21.43 -0.47
CA GLY A 51 -43.12 20.14 -0.59
C GLY A 51 -42.69 19.49 0.74
N LEU A 52 -42.93 20.14 1.89
CA LEU A 52 -42.59 19.58 3.20
C LEU A 52 -43.60 18.50 3.63
N GLN A 53 -43.07 17.36 4.07
CA GLN A 53 -43.84 16.23 4.61
C GLN A 53 -43.47 15.98 6.07
N TYR A 54 -44.44 15.54 6.87
CA TYR A 54 -44.23 15.09 8.24
C TYR A 54 -44.36 13.58 8.34
N GLN A 55 -43.42 12.94 9.03
CA GLN A 55 -43.47 11.51 9.33
C GLN A 55 -43.04 11.27 10.78
N SER A 56 -43.81 10.44 11.50
CA SER A 56 -43.52 10.04 12.87
C SER A 56 -42.64 8.79 12.92
N PHE A 57 -41.83 8.65 13.96
CA PHE A 57 -41.01 7.46 14.20
C PHE A 57 -41.89 6.28 14.66
N GLY A 58 -41.52 5.06 14.29
CA GLY A 58 -42.41 3.88 14.32
C GLY A 58 -43.18 3.65 15.63
N THR A 59 -42.49 3.64 16.78
CA THR A 59 -43.08 3.37 18.11
C THR A 59 -43.48 4.64 18.87
N SER A 60 -43.28 5.81 18.27
CA SER A 60 -43.63 7.10 18.88
C SER A 60 -45.14 7.33 18.84
N LYS A 61 -45.62 8.26 19.67
CA LYS A 61 -46.99 8.75 19.59
C LYS A 61 -47.21 9.52 18.29
N VAL A 62 -47.71 8.82 17.27
CA VAL A 62 -47.91 9.34 15.89
C VAL A 62 -48.86 10.55 15.80
N THR A 63 -49.64 10.83 16.85
CA THR A 63 -50.56 11.96 16.95
C THR A 63 -50.01 13.13 17.78
N ALA A 64 -48.73 13.08 18.16
CA ALA A 64 -48.12 14.11 19.01
C ALA A 64 -48.00 15.47 18.31
N PHE A 65 -47.93 15.52 16.99
CA PHE A 65 -47.77 16.76 16.24
C PHE A 65 -49.10 17.31 15.71
N GLU A 66 -49.34 18.61 15.92
CA GLU A 66 -50.41 19.37 15.27
C GLU A 66 -50.01 20.83 14.99
N VAL A 67 -50.80 21.52 14.14
CA VAL A 67 -50.67 22.97 13.91
C VAL A 67 -51.65 23.72 14.80
N ASP A 68 -51.15 24.59 15.68
CA ASP A 68 -51.95 25.34 16.65
C ASP A 68 -52.14 26.81 16.22
N ASN A 69 -53.40 27.22 16.06
CA ASN A 69 -53.76 28.58 15.66
C ASN A 69 -54.00 29.52 16.86
N GLN A 70 -53.94 29.02 18.10
CA GLN A 70 -54.20 29.79 19.32
C GLN A 70 -52.90 30.25 19.97
N VAL A 71 -52.02 29.32 20.34
CA VAL A 71 -50.72 29.60 20.94
C VAL A 71 -49.70 29.77 19.82
N LYS A 72 -49.04 30.93 19.77
CA LYS A 72 -48.06 31.31 18.75
C LYS A 72 -47.18 32.45 19.25
N TYR A 73 -45.98 32.57 18.70
CA TYR A 73 -45.10 33.70 18.93
C TYR A 73 -45.52 34.87 18.05
N LYS A 74 -45.70 34.61 16.76
CA LYS A 74 -46.03 35.62 15.74
C LYS A 74 -47.01 35.05 14.72
N GLY A 75 -47.61 35.92 13.89
CA GLY A 75 -48.50 35.48 12.83
C GLY A 75 -49.83 34.85 13.30
N SER A 76 -50.15 33.70 12.72
CA SER A 76 -51.43 33.02 12.70
C SER A 76 -51.39 31.59 13.25
N ALA A 77 -50.26 30.88 13.19
CA ALA A 77 -50.11 29.50 13.66
C ALA A 77 -48.72 29.20 14.23
N SER A 78 -48.58 28.13 15.01
CA SER A 78 -47.30 27.53 15.42
C SER A 78 -47.35 26.00 15.34
N MET A 79 -46.18 25.35 15.39
CA MET A 79 -46.07 23.89 15.54
C MET A 79 -46.30 23.53 17.00
N ARG A 80 -47.16 22.54 17.28
CA ARG A 80 -47.43 22.04 18.63
C ARG A 80 -47.06 20.56 18.71
N PHE A 81 -46.37 20.20 19.79
CA PHE A 81 -45.93 18.85 20.09
C PHE A 81 -46.42 18.45 21.48
N ASP A 82 -47.25 17.41 21.56
CA ASP A 82 -47.81 16.86 22.78
C ASP A 82 -47.03 15.59 23.18
N ILE A 83 -46.11 15.75 24.13
CA ILE A 83 -45.30 14.68 24.69
C ILE A 83 -46.18 13.80 25.61
N PRO A 84 -46.24 12.49 25.36
CA PRO A 84 -47.06 11.57 26.17
C PRO A 84 -46.50 11.37 27.58
N ASN A 85 -47.31 10.81 28.48
CA ASN A 85 -46.77 10.20 29.71
C ASN A 85 -46.00 8.91 29.37
N ALA A 86 -45.13 8.47 30.28
CA ALA A 86 -44.29 7.29 30.03
C ALA A 86 -45.10 6.01 29.77
N ASP A 87 -46.31 5.94 30.35
CA ASP A 87 -47.24 4.81 30.25
C ASP A 87 -48.36 4.99 29.20
N ASP A 88 -48.27 6.00 28.32
CA ASP A 88 -49.29 6.22 27.29
C ASP A 88 -49.35 5.02 26.32
N PRO A 89 -50.51 4.35 26.18
CA PRO A 89 -50.64 3.19 25.31
C PRO A 89 -50.47 3.51 23.81
N ALA A 90 -50.50 4.79 23.43
CA ALA A 90 -50.22 5.24 22.06
C ALA A 90 -48.73 5.48 21.78
N GLY A 91 -47.85 5.24 22.75
CA GLY A 91 -46.39 5.43 22.66
C GLY A 91 -45.87 6.29 23.82
N GLY A 92 -44.81 5.85 24.50
CA GLY A 92 -44.25 6.52 25.68
C GLY A 92 -43.34 7.71 25.39
N PHE A 93 -43.18 8.08 24.12
CA PHE A 93 -42.37 9.21 23.64
C PHE A 93 -42.98 9.80 22.36
N ALA A 94 -42.56 10.99 21.96
CA ALA A 94 -42.95 11.60 20.69
C ALA A 94 -41.72 11.90 19.84
N ALA A 95 -41.77 11.56 18.56
CA ALA A 95 -40.70 11.84 17.62
C ALA A 95 -41.23 11.96 16.19
N GLY A 96 -40.64 12.86 15.42
CA GLY A 96 -41.04 13.08 14.05
C GLY A 96 -40.07 13.96 13.27
N ILE A 97 -40.10 13.78 11.96
CA ILE A 97 -39.24 14.46 10.99
C ILE A 97 -40.09 15.25 9.98
N PHE A 98 -39.57 16.40 9.58
CA PHE A 98 -40.06 17.25 8.52
C PHE A 98 -39.06 17.26 7.37
N LEU A 99 -39.43 16.64 6.26
CA LEU A 99 -38.53 16.39 5.11
C LEU A 99 -39.12 16.88 3.80
N THR A 100 -38.25 17.06 2.79
CA THR A 100 -38.65 17.34 1.40
C THR A 100 -38.20 16.20 0.48
N GLU A 101 -38.93 16.00 -0.61
CA GLU A 101 -38.62 14.95 -1.58
C GLU A 101 -37.35 15.29 -2.37
N ASP A 102 -37.29 16.49 -2.95
CA ASP A 102 -36.20 16.94 -3.85
C ASP A 102 -34.99 17.57 -3.12
N GLY A 103 -35.10 17.87 -1.82
CA GLY A 103 -34.05 18.54 -1.05
C GLY A 103 -33.89 20.04 -1.34
N ARG A 104 -33.02 20.70 -0.56
CA ARG A 104 -32.74 22.15 -0.63
C ARG A 104 -31.26 22.43 -0.63
N ASP A 105 -30.86 23.47 -1.35
CA ASP A 105 -29.52 24.04 -1.19
C ASP A 105 -29.51 24.96 0.05
N LEU A 106 -28.84 24.50 1.10
CA LEU A 106 -28.69 25.24 2.36
C LEU A 106 -27.29 25.84 2.54
N SER A 107 -26.43 25.79 1.50
CA SER A 107 -25.02 26.17 1.56
C SER A 107 -24.74 27.63 1.91
N SER A 108 -25.74 28.51 1.79
CA SER A 108 -25.65 29.93 2.12
C SER A 108 -26.04 30.30 3.56
N TYR A 109 -26.52 29.35 4.36
CA TYR A 109 -26.97 29.58 5.74
C TYR A 109 -25.92 29.20 6.76
N THR A 110 -26.06 29.69 8.00
CA THR A 110 -25.12 29.36 9.09
C THR A 110 -25.81 28.77 10.33
N ALA A 111 -27.14 28.83 10.41
CA ALA A 111 -27.90 28.24 11.51
C ALA A 111 -29.36 28.00 11.14
N LEU A 112 -29.97 26.96 11.70
CA LEU A 112 -31.41 26.87 11.87
C LEU A 112 -31.82 27.70 13.10
N THR A 113 -32.88 28.50 12.96
CA THR A 113 -33.41 29.32 14.05
C THR A 113 -34.90 29.12 14.23
N PHE A 114 -35.36 29.23 15.48
CA PHE A 114 -36.77 29.11 15.81
C PHE A 114 -37.06 29.75 17.17
N TRP A 115 -38.33 30.05 17.43
CA TRP A 115 -38.84 30.39 18.75
C TRP A 115 -39.49 29.16 19.36
N ALA A 116 -39.24 28.89 20.64
CA ALA A 116 -39.92 27.82 21.36
C ALA A 116 -40.38 28.22 22.76
N LYS A 117 -41.46 27.58 23.22
CA LYS A 117 -41.95 27.60 24.60
C LYS A 117 -42.61 26.27 24.97
N ALA A 118 -42.79 26.00 26.25
CA ALA A 118 -43.48 24.81 26.75
C ALA A 118 -44.59 25.15 27.77
N SER A 119 -45.44 24.17 28.07
CA SER A 119 -46.50 24.26 29.08
C SER A 119 -45.94 24.32 30.49
N GLN A 120 -44.73 23.78 30.68
CA GLN A 120 -43.92 23.82 31.89
C GLN A 120 -42.45 24.05 31.52
N ALA A 121 -41.58 24.27 32.51
CA ALA A 121 -40.14 24.20 32.25
C ALA A 121 -39.78 22.73 32.01
N ALA A 122 -39.09 22.45 30.91
CA ALA A 122 -38.83 21.10 30.45
C ALA A 122 -37.50 21.00 29.69
N SER A 123 -37.07 19.78 29.39
CA SER A 123 -35.94 19.47 28.52
C SER A 123 -36.47 18.74 27.29
N ILE A 124 -36.13 19.22 26.09
CA ILE A 124 -36.35 18.45 24.86
C ILE A 124 -35.12 17.57 24.65
N ASP A 125 -35.29 16.26 24.57
CA ASP A 125 -34.17 15.30 24.49
C ASP A 125 -33.29 15.56 23.26
N GLU A 126 -33.89 15.70 22.08
CA GLU A 126 -33.17 15.96 20.84
C GLU A 126 -34.01 16.79 19.85
N LEU A 127 -33.37 17.78 19.20
CA LEU A 127 -34.01 18.62 18.19
C LEU A 127 -32.96 19.10 17.17
N GLY A 128 -33.25 18.99 15.88
CA GLY A 128 -32.20 19.14 14.85
C GLY A 128 -32.70 19.20 13.41
N PHE A 129 -31.76 19.07 12.47
CA PHE A 129 -31.96 18.92 11.02
C PHE A 129 -30.92 17.92 10.46
N GLY A 130 -30.91 17.65 9.14
CA GLY A 130 -29.92 16.78 8.50
C GLY A 130 -30.16 15.28 8.67
N PHE A 131 -31.32 14.91 9.19
CA PHE A 131 -31.72 13.51 9.40
C PHE A 131 -32.79 13.13 8.39
N THR A 132 -32.73 11.92 7.85
CA THR A 132 -33.81 11.23 7.12
C THR A 132 -33.87 9.76 7.57
N PHE A 133 -34.91 9.01 7.22
CA PHE A 133 -34.98 7.58 7.58
C PHE A 133 -33.97 6.71 6.83
N ASP A 134 -33.42 7.22 5.73
CA ASP A 134 -32.51 6.48 4.85
C ASP A 134 -31.06 7.00 4.95
N ASP A 135 -30.84 8.12 5.66
CA ASP A 135 -29.57 8.84 5.70
C ASP A 135 -29.52 9.81 6.91
N ASP A 136 -28.47 9.73 7.71
CA ASP A 136 -28.16 10.62 8.84
C ASP A 136 -26.76 11.23 8.79
N LYS A 137 -26.09 11.17 7.63
CA LYS A 137 -24.71 11.64 7.41
C LYS A 137 -24.46 13.07 7.91
N PHE A 138 -25.41 13.98 7.69
CA PHE A 138 -25.31 15.39 8.09
C PHE A 138 -26.23 15.76 9.26
N LYS A 139 -26.66 14.77 10.05
CA LYS A 139 -27.50 14.99 11.23
C LYS A 139 -26.84 16.00 12.16
N THR A 140 -27.56 17.07 12.47
CA THR A 140 -27.07 18.16 13.32
C THR A 140 -28.11 18.47 14.38
N SER A 141 -27.75 18.33 15.66
CA SER A 141 -28.73 18.39 16.73
C SER A 141 -28.23 19.03 18.02
N VAL A 142 -29.18 19.61 18.76
CA VAL A 142 -28.98 19.99 20.15
C VAL A 142 -29.65 18.95 21.04
N ASN A 143 -28.87 18.41 21.97
CA ASN A 143 -29.35 17.46 22.96
C ASN A 143 -29.72 18.19 24.26
N ASN A 144 -30.78 17.73 24.93
CA ASN A 144 -31.25 18.25 26.22
C ASN A 144 -31.57 19.76 26.22
N LEU A 145 -32.23 20.25 25.17
CA LEU A 145 -32.56 21.66 24.99
C LEU A 145 -33.54 22.13 26.08
N LYS A 146 -33.08 23.02 26.96
CA LYS A 146 -33.91 23.57 28.03
C LYS A 146 -34.92 24.57 27.49
N VAL A 147 -36.21 24.28 27.66
CA VAL A 147 -37.32 25.15 27.25
C VAL A 147 -38.08 25.69 28.46
N SER A 148 -38.64 26.88 28.30
CA SER A 148 -39.36 27.60 29.37
C SER A 148 -40.81 27.87 29.01
N THR A 149 -41.59 28.39 29.95
CA THR A 149 -42.98 28.80 29.69
C THR A 149 -43.11 30.10 28.89
N ALA A 150 -42.00 30.82 28.68
CA ALA A 150 -41.90 31.99 27.82
C ALA A 150 -41.31 31.63 26.45
N TRP A 151 -41.72 32.36 25.41
CA TRP A 151 -41.10 32.27 24.08
C TRP A 151 -39.66 32.76 24.11
N ILE A 152 -38.73 31.89 23.72
CA ILE A 152 -37.29 32.16 23.63
C ILE A 152 -36.85 31.78 22.21
N LYS A 153 -35.92 32.56 21.63
CA LYS A 153 -35.29 32.22 20.34
C LYS A 153 -34.09 31.30 20.56
N TYR A 154 -34.03 30.21 19.80
CA TYR A 154 -32.97 29.22 19.83
C TYR A 154 -32.26 29.14 18.48
N TYR A 155 -31.08 28.52 18.50
CA TYR A 155 -30.16 28.42 17.37
C TYR A 155 -29.57 27.01 17.33
N ILE A 156 -29.52 26.42 16.14
CA ILE A 156 -28.75 25.22 15.85
C ILE A 156 -27.78 25.61 14.73
N PRO A 157 -26.51 25.90 15.07
CA PRO A 157 -25.46 26.21 14.10
C PRO A 157 -25.28 25.11 13.06
N ILE A 158 -24.94 25.52 11.83
CA ILE A 158 -24.50 24.62 10.77
C ILE A 158 -22.96 24.58 10.82
N PRO A 159 -22.32 23.41 11.01
CA PRO A 159 -20.86 23.32 11.10
C PRO A 159 -20.17 23.68 9.80
N ASP A 160 -20.60 23.04 8.71
CA ASP A 160 -20.16 23.30 7.36
C ASP A 160 -21.38 23.28 6.43
N ALA A 161 -21.81 24.47 6.00
CA ALA A 161 -22.99 24.59 5.16
C ALA A 161 -22.74 24.07 3.74
N SER A 162 -21.48 24.06 3.27
CA SER A 162 -21.14 23.63 1.91
C SER A 162 -21.55 22.17 1.62
N LYS A 163 -21.66 21.36 2.68
CA LYS A 163 -22.09 19.95 2.63
C LYS A 163 -23.60 19.78 2.44
N LEU A 164 -24.42 20.81 2.68
CA LEU A 164 -25.88 20.72 2.69
C LEU A 164 -26.52 21.11 1.34
N ASN A 165 -26.15 20.38 0.27
CA ASN A 165 -26.66 20.60 -1.08
C ASN A 165 -26.71 19.29 -1.92
N PRO A 166 -27.87 18.62 -2.07
CA PRO A 166 -29.18 18.94 -1.49
C PRO A 166 -29.40 18.34 -0.09
N GLU A 167 -29.98 19.11 0.83
CA GLU A 167 -30.42 18.64 2.14
C GLU A 167 -31.94 18.40 2.18
N ARG A 168 -32.38 17.21 2.62
CA ARG A 168 -33.80 16.78 2.62
C ARG A 168 -34.46 16.89 3.99
N GLY A 169 -33.75 16.64 5.07
CA GLY A 169 -34.20 16.65 6.47
C GLY A 169 -34.12 18.04 7.07
N LEU A 170 -35.23 18.78 7.07
CA LEU A 170 -35.19 20.21 7.40
C LEU A 170 -35.47 20.52 8.88
N PHE A 171 -36.14 19.60 9.58
CA PHE A 171 -36.36 19.69 11.02
C PHE A 171 -36.78 18.34 11.60
N TYR A 172 -36.34 17.98 12.78
CA TYR A 172 -36.88 16.83 13.52
C TYR A 172 -36.81 17.07 15.03
N TYR A 173 -37.54 16.22 15.76
CA TYR A 173 -37.51 16.19 17.21
C TYR A 173 -37.66 14.75 17.72
N VAL A 174 -37.08 14.49 18.88
CA VAL A 174 -37.29 13.27 19.69
C VAL A 174 -37.39 13.73 21.13
N ASP A 175 -38.43 13.28 21.83
CA ASP A 175 -38.60 13.68 23.23
C ASP A 175 -39.43 12.70 24.05
N THR A 176 -39.00 12.52 25.30
CA THR A 176 -39.65 11.70 26.32
C THR A 176 -40.27 12.56 27.44
N PRO A 177 -41.21 12.02 28.22
CA PRO A 177 -41.81 12.74 29.34
C PRO A 177 -40.82 13.04 30.48
N ASP A 178 -40.79 14.31 30.90
CA ASP A 178 -40.04 14.74 32.07
C ASP A 178 -40.65 14.21 33.38
N ASN A 179 -39.88 13.44 34.14
CA ASN A 179 -40.33 12.75 35.35
C ASN A 179 -41.59 11.90 35.13
N GLU A 180 -41.62 11.16 34.02
CA GLU A 180 -42.74 10.29 33.59
C GLU A 180 -44.04 11.04 33.24
N LEU A 181 -44.05 12.38 33.31
CA LEU A 181 -45.19 13.22 33.01
C LEU A 181 -45.04 13.93 31.67
N GLY A 182 -46.01 13.71 30.80
CA GLY A 182 -46.12 14.36 29.50
C GLY A 182 -46.37 15.86 29.61
N TYR A 183 -45.98 16.59 28.58
CA TYR A 183 -46.11 18.04 28.49
C TYR A 183 -46.31 18.48 27.03
N THR A 184 -46.57 19.77 26.82
CA THR A 184 -46.73 20.32 25.46
C THR A 184 -45.66 21.36 25.23
N PHE A 185 -45.01 21.34 24.07
CA PHE A 185 -44.21 22.46 23.60
C PHE A 185 -44.67 22.97 22.23
N TRP A 186 -44.35 24.23 21.98
CA TRP A 186 -44.64 24.92 20.73
C TRP A 186 -43.36 25.48 20.13
N VAL A 187 -43.27 25.39 18.81
CA VAL A 187 -42.19 25.94 18.00
C VAL A 187 -42.77 26.84 16.92
N ASP A 188 -42.18 28.01 16.69
CA ASP A 188 -42.67 29.01 15.75
C ASP A 188 -41.52 29.72 15.03
N GLU A 189 -41.77 30.28 13.84
CA GLU A 189 -40.79 30.92 12.95
C GLU A 189 -39.52 30.08 12.72
N VAL A 190 -39.69 28.80 12.33
CA VAL A 190 -38.63 27.85 12.00
C VAL A 190 -38.06 28.13 10.61
N LYS A 191 -36.79 28.54 10.55
CA LYS A 191 -36.11 28.88 9.30
C LYS A 191 -34.60 28.88 9.42
N PHE A 192 -33.92 28.62 8.30
CA PHE A 192 -32.48 28.80 8.17
C PHE A 192 -32.13 30.30 8.03
N GLU A 193 -31.10 30.76 8.72
CA GLU A 193 -30.62 32.14 8.70
C GLU A 193 -29.09 32.19 8.54
N THR A 194 -28.60 33.20 7.82
CA THR A 194 -27.18 33.57 7.81
C THR A 194 -26.94 34.55 8.96
N LEU A 195 -26.15 34.14 9.96
CA LEU A 195 -25.85 34.87 11.17
C LEU A 195 -24.35 35.11 11.29
N ASN A 196 -23.91 36.35 11.15
CA ASN A 196 -22.48 36.71 11.23
C ASN A 196 -21.91 36.68 12.67
N THR A 197 -22.68 36.20 13.64
CA THR A 197 -22.35 36.17 15.07
C THR A 197 -22.22 34.76 15.64
N VAL A 198 -22.40 33.72 14.81
CA VAL A 198 -22.08 32.35 15.20
C VAL A 198 -20.59 32.15 14.98
N ALA A 199 -19.86 31.77 16.03
CA ALA A 199 -18.42 31.53 15.95
C ALA A 199 -18.09 30.08 16.31
N TYR A 200 -17.39 29.40 15.41
CA TYR A 200 -16.88 28.05 15.59
C TYR A 200 -15.78 28.01 16.65
N LYS A 201 -15.73 26.95 17.49
CA LYS A 201 -14.67 26.77 18.48
C LYS A 201 -13.83 25.52 18.27
N THR A 202 -14.38 24.34 18.55
CA THR A 202 -13.57 23.11 18.63
C THR A 202 -14.44 21.89 18.30
N PRO A 203 -14.04 21.05 17.34
CA PRO A 203 -14.65 19.75 17.08
C PRO A 203 -14.10 18.68 18.04
N GLN A 204 -14.84 17.60 18.24
CA GLN A 204 -14.47 16.52 19.15
C GLN A 204 -14.94 15.17 18.61
N ILE A 205 -14.12 14.14 18.83
CA ILE A 205 -14.47 12.72 18.73
C ILE A 205 -14.32 12.09 20.12
N PHE A 206 -15.08 11.03 20.42
CA PHE A 206 -15.16 10.39 21.74
C PHE A 206 -15.37 11.38 22.90
N ASN A 207 -16.20 12.42 22.68
CA ASN A 207 -16.41 13.52 23.63
C ASN A 207 -15.12 14.25 24.07
N GLY A 208 -14.08 14.23 23.22
CA GLY A 208 -12.79 14.86 23.47
C GLY A 208 -11.79 14.01 24.24
N SER A 209 -12.02 12.70 24.39
CA SER A 209 -11.13 11.78 25.10
C SER A 209 -10.27 10.95 24.15
N ASP A 210 -9.06 10.61 24.57
CA ASP A 210 -8.23 9.61 23.91
C ASP A 210 -8.66 8.22 24.42
N VAL A 211 -9.04 7.34 23.50
CA VAL A 211 -9.53 5.98 23.76
C VAL A 211 -8.49 4.98 23.26
N THR A 212 -8.35 3.85 23.94
CA THR A 212 -7.49 2.74 23.50
C THR A 212 -8.30 1.46 23.48
N GLU A 213 -8.27 0.75 22.35
CA GLU A 213 -8.95 -0.53 22.15
C GLU A 213 -7.97 -1.59 21.66
N SER A 214 -8.12 -2.80 22.17
CA SER A 214 -7.45 -3.98 21.64
C SER A 214 -8.39 -4.71 20.69
N ALA A 215 -7.89 -5.13 19.53
CA ALA A 215 -8.69 -5.72 18.47
C ALA A 215 -7.95 -6.89 17.78
N VAL A 216 -8.65 -7.54 16.87
CA VAL A 216 -8.14 -8.58 15.97
C VAL A 216 -8.52 -8.20 14.54
N ASN A 217 -7.92 -8.85 13.56
CA ASN A 217 -8.22 -8.61 12.14
C ASN A 217 -9.72 -8.83 11.87
N GLY A 218 -10.30 -7.93 11.06
CA GLY A 218 -11.73 -7.91 10.75
C GLY A 218 -12.61 -7.17 11.76
N ALA A 219 -12.11 -6.80 12.95
CA ALA A 219 -12.90 -6.06 13.92
C ALA A 219 -13.30 -4.67 13.41
N THR A 220 -14.56 -4.28 13.66
CA THR A 220 -15.08 -2.94 13.34
C THR A 220 -15.40 -2.13 14.59
N ILE A 221 -14.87 -0.91 14.70
CA ILE A 221 -15.04 -0.02 15.87
C ILE A 221 -15.66 1.31 15.41
N PRO A 222 -16.88 1.67 15.85
CA PRO A 222 -17.48 2.96 15.51
C PRO A 222 -16.84 4.11 16.31
N ILE A 223 -16.67 5.27 15.66
CA ILE A 223 -16.26 6.51 16.31
C ILE A 223 -17.49 7.23 16.86
N ASP A 224 -17.57 7.30 18.19
CA ASP A 224 -18.69 7.93 18.91
C ASP A 224 -18.38 9.35 19.37
N GLY A 225 -19.39 10.04 19.93
CA GLY A 225 -19.20 11.32 20.62
C GLY A 225 -18.83 12.48 19.69
N LEU A 226 -19.23 12.40 18.43
CA LEU A 226 -19.02 13.41 17.40
C LEU A 226 -19.78 14.69 17.72
N SER A 227 -19.06 15.76 18.05
CA SER A 227 -19.67 17.05 18.39
C SER A 227 -18.76 18.24 18.09
N ALA A 228 -19.34 19.44 18.03
CA ALA A 228 -18.57 20.68 17.99
C ALA A 228 -19.23 21.77 18.84
N SER A 229 -18.38 22.62 19.44
CA SER A 229 -18.84 23.77 20.23
C SER A 229 -18.92 25.06 19.40
N PHE A 230 -20.01 25.81 19.58
CA PHE A 230 -20.25 27.08 18.91
C PHE A 230 -20.63 28.17 19.90
N ASN A 231 -20.09 29.38 19.72
CA ASN A 231 -20.58 30.56 20.43
C ASN A 231 -21.80 31.13 19.71
N LEU A 232 -22.93 31.18 20.41
CA LEU A 232 -24.20 31.66 19.86
C LEU A 232 -24.34 33.19 19.95
N PRO A 233 -25.30 33.82 19.22
CA PRO A 233 -25.47 35.28 19.21
C PRO A 233 -25.71 35.94 20.58
N HIS A 234 -26.14 35.17 21.58
CA HIS A 234 -26.30 35.62 22.97
C HIS A 234 -25.05 35.41 23.85
N GLY A 235 -23.92 35.00 23.26
CA GLY A 235 -22.63 34.83 23.91
C GLY A 235 -22.49 33.57 24.78
N VAL A 236 -23.36 32.57 24.60
CA VAL A 236 -23.29 31.28 25.30
C VAL A 236 -22.73 30.26 24.33
N ASP A 237 -21.79 29.44 24.81
CA ASP A 237 -21.28 28.31 24.06
C ASP A 237 -22.27 27.15 24.14
N GLN A 238 -22.60 26.56 23.00
CA GLN A 238 -23.48 25.41 22.88
C GLN A 238 -22.73 24.29 22.16
N SER A 239 -22.76 23.08 22.73
CA SER A 239 -22.30 21.87 22.04
C SER A 239 -23.41 21.35 21.12
N ILE A 240 -23.02 20.96 19.91
CA ILE A 240 -23.91 20.44 18.87
C ILE A 240 -23.43 19.05 18.52
N SER A 241 -24.34 18.07 18.53
CA SER A 241 -24.08 16.70 18.09
C SER A 241 -24.11 16.67 16.57
N LEU A 242 -23.13 16.01 15.96
CA LEU A 242 -22.89 16.04 14.52
C LEU A 242 -22.84 14.63 13.93
N GLY A 243 -23.28 14.49 12.70
CA GLY A 243 -23.06 13.29 11.88
C GLY A 243 -21.62 13.18 11.40
N SER A 244 -21.21 11.95 11.08
CA SER A 244 -19.84 11.60 10.69
C SER A 244 -19.36 12.29 9.41
N ALA A 245 -20.25 12.58 8.45
CA ALA A 245 -19.85 13.19 7.19
C ALA A 245 -19.44 14.68 7.29
N TYR A 246 -19.53 15.29 8.47
CA TYR A 246 -18.88 16.57 8.76
C TYR A 246 -17.39 16.44 9.07
N PHE A 247 -16.94 15.23 9.39
CA PHE A 247 -15.57 14.94 9.78
C PHE A 247 -14.79 14.31 8.63
N GLU A 248 -13.50 14.61 8.61
CA GLU A 248 -12.51 13.92 7.78
C GLU A 248 -11.63 13.11 8.72
N PHE A 249 -11.71 11.77 8.63
CA PHE A 249 -11.00 10.85 9.52
C PHE A 249 -9.64 10.47 8.93
N ASN A 250 -8.66 10.23 9.79
CA ASN A 250 -7.31 9.84 9.38
C ASN A 250 -6.78 8.71 10.26
N SER A 251 -6.17 7.70 9.64
CA SER A 251 -5.40 6.67 10.34
C SER A 251 -3.90 6.96 10.26
N SER A 252 -3.18 6.77 11.36
CA SER A 252 -1.71 6.85 11.36
C SER A 252 -1.05 5.67 10.66
N ASN A 253 -1.76 4.54 10.48
CA ASN A 253 -1.26 3.36 9.80
C ASN A 253 -2.43 2.59 9.15
N THR A 254 -2.63 2.84 7.86
CA THR A 254 -3.72 2.24 7.08
C THR A 254 -3.52 0.76 6.79
N ASN A 255 -2.33 0.19 7.01
CA ASN A 255 -2.15 -1.27 6.92
C ASN A 255 -2.70 -1.99 8.14
N VAL A 256 -2.79 -1.32 9.30
CA VAL A 256 -3.30 -1.88 10.56
C VAL A 256 -4.78 -1.58 10.74
N ALA A 257 -5.20 -0.33 10.51
CA ALA A 257 -6.61 0.03 10.60
C ALA A 257 -6.96 1.16 9.64
N ILE A 258 -8.09 1.02 8.95
CA ILE A 258 -8.69 2.05 8.09
C ILE A 258 -9.96 2.58 8.73
N VAL A 259 -10.40 3.78 8.33
CA VAL A 259 -11.63 4.40 8.81
C VAL A 259 -12.40 4.93 7.62
N ASP A 260 -13.70 4.63 7.55
CA ASP A 260 -14.57 5.09 6.48
C ASP A 260 -15.23 6.45 6.79
N ASP A 261 -15.90 7.03 5.78
CA ASP A 261 -16.63 8.30 5.91
C ASP A 261 -17.82 8.24 6.87
N SER A 262 -18.25 7.04 7.26
CA SER A 262 -19.30 6.83 8.26
C SER A 262 -18.74 6.85 9.68
N GLY A 263 -17.41 6.90 9.84
CA GLY A 263 -16.72 6.84 11.13
C GLY A 263 -16.56 5.41 11.65
N ILE A 264 -16.60 4.39 10.79
CA ILE A 264 -16.36 3.00 11.16
C ILE A 264 -14.90 2.65 10.89
N VAL A 265 -14.18 2.25 11.94
CA VAL A 265 -12.79 1.81 11.87
C VAL A 265 -12.76 0.30 11.64
N THR A 266 -12.05 -0.17 10.62
CA THR A 266 -11.86 -1.60 10.33
C THR A 266 -10.40 -1.98 10.56
N VAL A 267 -10.16 -3.02 11.35
CA VAL A 267 -8.81 -3.54 11.68
C VAL A 267 -8.40 -4.58 10.64
N LEU A 268 -7.20 -4.46 10.10
CA LEU A 268 -6.73 -5.22 8.93
C LEU A 268 -5.60 -6.19 9.25
N SER A 269 -4.63 -5.78 10.07
CA SER A 269 -3.44 -6.59 10.38
C SER A 269 -2.98 -6.39 11.83
N GLU A 270 -2.07 -7.24 12.29
CA GLU A 270 -1.34 -7.02 13.55
C GLU A 270 -0.61 -5.67 13.52
N GLY A 271 -0.59 -4.98 14.66
CA GLY A 271 0.11 -3.70 14.82
C GLY A 271 -0.70 -2.67 15.59
N SER A 272 -0.32 -1.38 15.47
CA SER A 272 -1.06 -0.28 16.10
C SER A 272 -1.32 0.87 15.13
N ALA A 273 -2.50 1.47 15.26
CA ALA A 273 -2.94 2.65 14.52
C ALA A 273 -3.66 3.64 15.43
N VAL A 274 -3.45 4.94 15.20
CA VAL A 274 -4.17 6.02 15.88
C VAL A 274 -5.09 6.70 14.87
N ILE A 275 -6.38 6.72 15.19
CA ILE A 275 -7.43 7.36 14.41
C ILE A 275 -7.71 8.75 14.99
N THR A 276 -7.63 9.76 14.14
CA THR A 276 -7.93 11.17 14.43
C THR A 276 -8.94 11.72 13.44
N ALA A 277 -9.47 12.92 13.69
CA ALA A 277 -10.44 13.55 12.79
C ALA A 277 -10.25 15.06 12.69
N LYS A 278 -10.73 15.65 11.60
CA LYS A 278 -10.86 17.10 11.40
C LYS A 278 -12.29 17.48 11.06
N LEU A 279 -12.68 18.72 11.33
CA LEU A 279 -13.92 19.32 10.81
C LEU A 279 -13.51 20.62 10.08
N GLY A 280 -13.54 20.56 8.75
CA GLY A 280 -12.86 21.57 7.93
C GLY A 280 -11.36 21.60 8.27
N GLU A 281 -10.82 22.80 8.48
CA GLU A 281 -9.39 22.98 8.83
C GLU A 281 -9.07 22.74 10.32
N ALA A 282 -10.07 22.43 11.15
CA ALA A 282 -9.88 22.32 12.60
C ALA A 282 -9.73 20.87 13.06
N ASP A 283 -8.63 20.58 13.76
CA ASP A 283 -8.41 19.26 14.40
C ASP A 283 -9.43 19.01 15.50
N ALA A 284 -10.00 17.80 15.51
CA ALA A 284 -10.87 17.34 16.58
C ALA A 284 -10.06 16.94 17.81
N THR A 285 -10.57 17.28 18.99
CA THR A 285 -10.03 16.74 20.25
C THR A 285 -10.50 15.31 20.46
N GLY A 286 -9.64 14.45 21.01
CA GLY A 286 -9.89 13.02 21.19
C GLY A 286 -9.28 12.18 20.06
N SER A 287 -9.07 10.90 20.32
CA SER A 287 -8.48 9.93 19.39
C SER A 287 -8.89 8.50 19.74
N LEU A 288 -8.72 7.57 18.80
CA LEU A 288 -8.79 6.13 19.07
C LEU A 288 -7.43 5.50 18.75
N THR A 289 -6.78 4.90 19.72
CA THR A 289 -5.63 4.02 19.51
C THR A 289 -6.13 2.58 19.42
N VAL A 290 -5.97 1.95 18.27
CA VAL A 290 -6.23 0.53 18.08
C VAL A 290 -4.91 -0.23 18.18
N THR A 291 -4.89 -1.31 18.96
CA THR A 291 -3.80 -2.29 18.98
C THR A 291 -4.35 -3.64 18.54
N SER A 292 -3.95 -4.09 17.36
CA SER A 292 -4.34 -5.39 16.81
C SER A 292 -3.32 -6.46 17.17
N ALA A 293 -3.80 -7.60 17.67
CA ALA A 293 -2.99 -8.80 17.91
C ALA A 293 -2.88 -9.72 16.68
N GLY A 294 -3.42 -9.31 15.52
CA GLY A 294 -3.47 -10.13 14.32
C GLY A 294 -4.77 -10.92 14.20
N ASP A 295 -4.70 -12.10 13.59
CA ASP A 295 -5.88 -12.95 13.36
C ASP A 295 -6.52 -13.40 14.68
N PHE A 296 -7.85 -13.52 14.67
CA PHE A 296 -8.56 -14.09 15.81
C PHE A 296 -8.24 -15.58 15.91
N VAL A 297 -7.66 -16.00 17.04
CA VAL A 297 -7.53 -17.42 17.35
C VAL A 297 -8.87 -17.90 17.88
N HIS A 298 -9.49 -18.88 17.23
CA HIS A 298 -10.75 -19.50 17.69
C HIS A 298 -10.55 -20.40 18.91
N ALA A 299 -11.60 -20.59 19.70
CA ALA A 299 -11.60 -21.59 20.76
C ALA A 299 -11.46 -23.00 20.15
N PRO A 300 -10.84 -23.97 20.86
CA PRO A 300 -10.72 -25.33 20.37
C PRO A 300 -12.09 -25.92 20.02
N THR A 301 -12.27 -26.51 18.83
CA THR A 301 -13.54 -27.12 18.46
C THR A 301 -13.88 -28.29 19.40
N PRO A 302 -15.07 -28.34 20.02
CA PRO A 302 -15.45 -29.44 20.89
C PRO A 302 -15.49 -30.80 20.16
N MET A 303 -14.93 -31.83 20.78
CA MET A 303 -14.76 -33.17 20.18
C MET A 303 -15.59 -34.28 20.85
N VAL A 304 -16.43 -33.92 21.82
CA VAL A 304 -17.35 -34.86 22.46
C VAL A 304 -18.49 -35.16 21.49
N ASN A 305 -18.91 -36.42 21.36
CA ASN A 305 -20.08 -36.72 20.54
C ASN A 305 -21.31 -35.96 21.05
N SER A 306 -22.06 -35.33 20.14
CA SER A 306 -23.24 -34.53 20.48
C SER A 306 -24.29 -35.29 21.30
N ASP A 307 -24.34 -36.62 21.21
CA ASP A 307 -25.24 -37.46 22.01
C ASP A 307 -24.87 -37.48 23.52
N ASP A 308 -23.61 -37.16 23.85
CA ASP A 308 -23.07 -37.11 25.21
C ASP A 308 -22.90 -35.67 25.72
N VAL A 309 -23.49 -34.69 25.03
CA VAL A 309 -23.37 -33.26 25.31
C VAL A 309 -24.73 -32.59 25.54
N ILE A 310 -24.78 -31.67 26.49
CA ILE A 310 -25.85 -30.66 26.61
C ILE A 310 -25.21 -29.29 26.44
N SER A 311 -25.38 -28.68 25.27
CA SER A 311 -24.75 -27.41 24.93
C SER A 311 -25.54 -26.20 25.44
N ILE A 312 -24.85 -25.25 26.05
CA ILE A 312 -25.40 -23.96 26.51
C ILE A 312 -25.04 -22.85 25.51
N PHE A 313 -23.79 -22.85 25.03
CA PHE A 313 -23.26 -21.92 24.04
C PHE A 313 -22.09 -22.57 23.30
N SER A 314 -22.27 -22.94 22.04
CA SER A 314 -21.22 -23.46 21.16
C SER A 314 -21.75 -23.53 19.73
N ASN A 315 -20.91 -23.24 18.75
CA ASN A 315 -21.24 -23.36 17.32
C ASN A 315 -21.13 -24.82 16.84
N ALA A 316 -20.47 -25.70 17.60
CA ALA A 316 -20.30 -27.12 17.28
C ALA A 316 -21.52 -28.00 17.62
N TYR A 317 -22.43 -27.53 18.48
CA TYR A 317 -23.58 -28.30 18.98
C TYR A 317 -24.89 -27.53 18.88
N THR A 318 -26.02 -28.24 18.99
CA THR A 318 -27.32 -27.60 19.16
C THR A 318 -27.49 -27.11 20.60
N ASN A 319 -27.53 -25.79 20.80
CA ASN A 319 -27.72 -25.17 22.10
C ASN A 319 -29.14 -25.37 22.64
N VAL A 320 -29.26 -25.61 23.96
CA VAL A 320 -30.55 -25.58 24.66
C VAL A 320 -31.07 -24.15 24.79
N PRO A 321 -32.37 -23.93 25.04
CA PRO A 321 -32.87 -22.59 25.31
C PRO A 321 -32.19 -21.95 26.53
N VAL A 322 -31.64 -20.76 26.34
CA VAL A 322 -31.04 -19.91 27.37
C VAL A 322 -31.79 -18.58 27.38
N GLU A 323 -32.16 -18.07 28.55
CA GLU A 323 -32.86 -16.80 28.68
C GLU A 323 -31.94 -15.61 28.41
N TYR A 324 -30.71 -15.67 28.92
CA TYR A 324 -29.66 -14.69 28.69
C TYR A 324 -28.29 -15.23 29.10
N TYR A 325 -27.24 -14.71 28.47
CA TYR A 325 -25.85 -14.96 28.85
C TYR A 325 -25.32 -13.91 29.85
N ASN A 326 -25.98 -12.74 29.95
CA ASN A 326 -25.70 -11.70 30.92
C ASN A 326 -27.00 -11.17 31.59
N GLY A 327 -27.09 -11.28 32.92
CA GLY A 327 -28.28 -10.93 33.71
C GLY A 327 -28.39 -9.47 34.18
N TYR A 328 -27.35 -8.65 34.01
CA TYR A 328 -27.30 -7.24 34.43
C TYR A 328 -27.85 -6.97 35.85
N TRP A 329 -27.37 -7.73 36.85
CA TRP A 329 -27.91 -7.69 38.21
C TRP A 329 -27.54 -6.41 38.99
N ALA A 330 -28.23 -5.32 38.68
CA ALA A 330 -28.08 -4.03 39.35
C ALA A 330 -28.52 -4.09 40.84
N PRO A 331 -27.83 -3.37 41.75
CA PRO A 331 -26.69 -2.48 41.54
C PRO A 331 -25.31 -3.17 41.67
N PHE A 332 -25.24 -4.50 41.71
CA PHE A 332 -24.04 -5.22 42.11
C PHE A 332 -23.12 -5.59 40.94
N GLN A 333 -23.71 -5.89 39.78
CA GLN A 333 -22.97 -6.25 38.57
C GLN A 333 -22.44 -4.99 37.85
N THR A 334 -21.17 -5.00 37.46
CA THR A 334 -20.54 -3.97 36.61
C THR A 334 -20.25 -4.50 35.21
N THR A 335 -20.19 -5.81 35.03
CA THR A 335 -19.90 -6.48 33.76
C THR A 335 -20.91 -6.10 32.67
N LEU A 336 -20.40 -5.68 31.53
CA LEU A 336 -21.11 -5.42 30.29
C LEU A 336 -20.80 -6.54 29.27
N SER A 337 -21.51 -6.56 28.15
CA SER A 337 -21.30 -7.52 27.05
C SER A 337 -21.03 -6.77 25.75
N ALA A 338 -20.11 -7.30 24.94
CA ALA A 338 -19.71 -6.82 23.62
C ALA A 338 -19.43 -8.02 22.69
N ASP A 339 -20.35 -9.00 22.74
CA ASP A 339 -20.28 -10.27 22.01
C ASP A 339 -20.10 -10.01 20.50
N PHE A 340 -19.32 -10.86 19.83
CA PHE A 340 -18.99 -10.71 18.42
C PHE A 340 -19.02 -12.05 17.70
N GLU A 341 -19.18 -12.00 16.38
CA GLU A 341 -19.05 -13.16 15.48
C GLU A 341 -17.83 -12.91 14.60
N VAL A 342 -16.99 -13.93 14.44
CA VAL A 342 -15.82 -13.91 13.55
C VAL A 342 -15.77 -15.25 12.82
N ASP A 343 -15.66 -15.21 11.49
CA ASP A 343 -15.63 -16.39 10.62
C ASP A 343 -16.77 -17.42 10.89
N GLY A 344 -17.94 -16.94 11.32
CA GLY A 344 -19.11 -17.79 11.62
C GLY A 344 -19.09 -18.42 13.02
N ASP A 345 -18.14 -18.05 13.86
CA ASP A 345 -18.00 -18.48 15.24
C ASP A 345 -18.48 -17.38 16.20
N ASP A 346 -19.47 -17.71 17.05
CA ASP A 346 -20.05 -16.76 18.00
C ASP A 346 -19.21 -16.75 19.29
N VAL A 347 -18.80 -15.57 19.75
CA VAL A 347 -17.96 -15.43 20.95
C VAL A 347 -18.61 -14.48 21.95
N LEU A 348 -18.80 -14.95 23.20
CA LEU A 348 -19.26 -14.08 24.28
C LEU A 348 -18.09 -13.22 24.77
N ASN A 349 -18.30 -11.90 24.86
CA ASN A 349 -17.25 -10.96 25.27
C ASN A 349 -17.74 -10.12 26.44
N TYR A 350 -17.12 -10.33 27.60
CA TYR A 350 -17.47 -9.64 28.82
C TYR A 350 -16.46 -8.55 29.14
N THR A 351 -16.95 -7.31 29.27
CA THR A 351 -16.13 -6.12 29.60
C THR A 351 -16.50 -5.56 30.96
N ASN A 352 -15.61 -4.79 31.60
CA ASN A 352 -15.78 -4.26 32.95
C ASN A 352 -16.13 -5.35 34.00
N PHE A 353 -15.47 -6.51 33.85
CA PHE A 353 -15.82 -7.78 34.48
C PHE A 353 -15.63 -7.77 36.01
N ASN A 354 -16.74 -7.96 36.73
CA ASN A 354 -16.72 -8.29 38.15
C ASN A 354 -17.38 -9.66 38.42
N PHE A 355 -18.56 -9.89 37.87
CA PHE A 355 -19.18 -11.20 37.74
C PHE A 355 -20.25 -11.15 36.64
N VAL A 356 -20.61 -12.28 36.07
CA VAL A 356 -21.69 -12.40 35.09
C VAL A 356 -22.30 -13.79 35.18
N GLY A 357 -23.58 -13.94 34.82
CA GLY A 357 -24.24 -15.23 34.87
C GLY A 357 -25.15 -15.48 33.68
N THR A 358 -25.08 -16.72 33.21
CA THR A 358 -25.93 -17.31 32.18
C THR A 358 -27.09 -18.04 32.86
N GLN A 359 -28.32 -17.79 32.42
CA GLN A 359 -29.53 -18.40 33.00
C GLN A 359 -30.33 -19.21 31.98
N PHE A 360 -30.69 -20.43 32.36
CA PHE A 360 -31.48 -21.39 31.59
C PHE A 360 -32.53 -22.04 32.48
N THR A 361 -33.60 -21.33 32.84
CA THR A 361 -34.68 -21.84 33.72
C THR A 361 -35.96 -22.20 32.98
N MET A 362 -36.06 -21.86 31.70
CA MET A 362 -37.25 -22.06 30.88
C MET A 362 -36.96 -22.86 29.60
N PRO A 363 -36.64 -24.17 29.71
CA PRO A 363 -36.62 -24.99 30.92
C PRO A 363 -35.24 -25.11 31.59
N THR A 364 -35.20 -25.58 32.84
CA THR A 364 -33.96 -26.05 33.49
C THR A 364 -33.35 -27.23 32.75
N VAL A 365 -32.04 -27.41 32.89
CA VAL A 365 -31.27 -28.51 32.28
C VAL A 365 -31.18 -29.71 33.24
N ASP A 366 -31.57 -30.89 32.75
CA ASP A 366 -31.32 -32.17 33.43
C ASP A 366 -29.98 -32.75 32.95
N ALA A 367 -28.94 -32.50 33.74
CA ALA A 367 -27.58 -32.99 33.52
C ALA A 367 -27.25 -34.20 34.41
N SER A 368 -28.25 -34.99 34.82
CA SER A 368 -28.06 -36.16 35.71
C SER A 368 -27.07 -37.19 35.16
N ASN A 369 -26.96 -37.29 33.83
CA ASN A 369 -26.02 -38.20 33.16
C ASN A 369 -24.67 -37.54 32.84
N MET A 370 -24.51 -36.24 33.10
CA MET A 370 -23.28 -35.51 32.81
C MET A 370 -22.33 -35.50 34.01
N THR A 371 -21.04 -35.47 33.70
CA THR A 371 -19.95 -35.54 34.67
C THR A 371 -19.23 -34.22 34.85
N HIS A 372 -19.18 -33.39 33.79
CA HIS A 372 -18.38 -32.18 33.73
C HIS A 372 -19.15 -31.04 33.06
N LEU A 373 -18.79 -29.81 33.40
CA LEU A 373 -19.04 -28.60 32.61
C LEU A 373 -17.72 -28.23 31.92
N HIS A 374 -17.76 -28.01 30.62
CA HIS A 374 -16.67 -27.44 29.83
C HIS A 374 -16.97 -25.97 29.52
N VAL A 375 -15.93 -25.14 29.53
CA VAL A 375 -15.95 -23.72 29.12
C VAL A 375 -14.57 -23.38 28.56
N ASP A 376 -14.50 -22.83 27.36
CA ASP A 376 -13.29 -22.19 26.86
C ASP A 376 -13.30 -20.71 27.25
N ILE A 377 -12.22 -20.23 27.85
CA ILE A 377 -12.04 -18.79 28.16
C ILE A 377 -10.77 -18.23 27.55
N TYR A 378 -10.82 -16.97 27.11
CA TYR A 378 -9.66 -16.22 26.63
C TYR A 378 -9.54 -14.91 27.42
N ILE A 379 -8.36 -14.62 27.98
CA ILE A 379 -8.12 -13.37 28.71
C ILE A 379 -7.30 -12.43 27.83
N PRO A 380 -7.90 -11.35 27.28
CA PRO A 380 -7.20 -10.47 26.34
C PRO A 380 -6.18 -9.54 27.03
N ASN A 381 -6.35 -9.29 28.33
CA ASN A 381 -5.51 -8.39 29.11
C ASN A 381 -4.48 -9.15 29.96
N GLU A 382 -3.48 -8.44 30.48
CA GLU A 382 -2.45 -9.03 31.34
C GLU A 382 -3.05 -9.75 32.56
N VAL A 383 -2.58 -10.97 32.80
CA VAL A 383 -2.96 -11.78 33.96
C VAL A 383 -1.86 -11.70 35.02
N ASN A 384 -2.24 -11.34 36.25
CA ASN A 384 -1.33 -11.37 37.40
C ASN A 384 -1.40 -12.71 38.12
N SER A 385 -0.31 -13.10 38.77
CA SER A 385 -0.27 -14.34 39.56
C SER A 385 -1.26 -14.39 40.73
N SER A 386 -1.89 -13.26 41.09
CA SER A 386 -2.92 -13.16 42.13
C SER A 386 -4.35 -13.19 41.61
N ASP A 387 -4.55 -13.15 40.28
CA ASP A 387 -5.88 -13.14 39.70
C ASP A 387 -6.55 -14.52 39.82
N GLN A 388 -7.87 -14.50 40.02
CA GLN A 388 -8.68 -15.70 40.26
C GLN A 388 -9.98 -15.62 39.48
N PHE A 389 -10.22 -16.64 38.65
CA PHE A 389 -11.44 -16.85 37.89
C PHE A 389 -12.23 -18.01 38.53
N ALA A 390 -13.44 -17.72 39.01
CA ALA A 390 -14.31 -18.71 39.64
C ALA A 390 -15.52 -19.01 38.77
N VAL A 391 -15.93 -20.27 38.78
CA VAL A 391 -17.13 -20.75 38.08
C VAL A 391 -18.06 -21.43 39.09
N SER A 392 -19.31 -20.96 39.10
CA SER A 392 -20.36 -21.49 39.95
C SER A 392 -21.50 -22.07 39.11
N VAL A 393 -21.92 -23.30 39.40
CA VAL A 393 -23.05 -24.00 38.76
C VAL A 393 -24.15 -24.21 39.79
N ILE A 394 -25.39 -23.84 39.46
CA ILE A 394 -26.53 -23.86 40.38
C ILE A 394 -27.62 -24.81 39.90
N ASP A 395 -28.00 -25.76 40.75
CA ASP A 395 -29.22 -26.57 40.65
C ASP A 395 -30.30 -26.00 41.59
N LEU A 396 -31.52 -25.80 41.07
CA LEU A 396 -32.63 -25.20 41.82
C LEU A 396 -33.30 -26.12 42.85
N GLY A 397 -32.87 -27.37 42.96
CA GLY A 397 -33.42 -28.32 43.91
C GLY A 397 -34.87 -28.74 43.61
N PRO A 398 -35.51 -29.48 44.54
CA PRO A 398 -36.81 -30.10 44.33
C PRO A 398 -37.94 -29.13 43.94
N ASP A 399 -37.90 -27.88 44.37
CA ASP A 399 -38.97 -26.91 44.10
C ASP A 399 -38.83 -26.16 42.76
N ALA A 400 -37.69 -26.32 42.05
CA ALA A 400 -37.42 -25.73 40.73
C ALA A 400 -37.62 -24.19 40.69
N ALA A 401 -37.27 -23.50 41.78
CA ALA A 401 -37.39 -22.06 41.91
C ALA A 401 -36.24 -21.49 42.76
N PHE A 402 -35.76 -20.29 42.45
CA PHE A 402 -34.70 -19.59 43.21
C PHE A 402 -35.05 -19.31 44.69
N GLY A 403 -36.27 -19.61 45.13
CA GLY A 403 -36.71 -19.51 46.53
C GLY A 403 -36.69 -20.84 47.30
N ASP A 404 -36.16 -21.92 46.72
CA ASP A 404 -35.93 -23.20 47.41
C ASP A 404 -34.96 -22.99 48.60
N PRO A 405 -35.24 -23.53 49.79
CA PRO A 405 -34.34 -23.41 50.94
C PRO A 405 -33.01 -24.16 50.79
N ASP A 406 -32.89 -25.12 49.86
CA ASP A 406 -31.72 -25.99 49.72
C ASP A 406 -31.23 -26.12 48.24
N PRO A 407 -30.86 -25.04 47.53
CA PRO A 407 -30.25 -25.14 46.21
C PRO A 407 -28.88 -25.83 46.31
N SER A 408 -28.53 -26.65 45.31
CA SER A 408 -27.19 -27.24 45.23
C SER A 408 -26.30 -26.32 44.41
N ILE A 409 -25.32 -25.70 45.06
CA ILE A 409 -24.36 -24.79 44.44
C ILE A 409 -22.99 -25.46 44.45
N LEU A 410 -22.39 -25.61 43.27
CA LEU A 410 -20.99 -25.97 43.10
C LEU A 410 -20.23 -24.71 42.72
N SER A 411 -19.21 -24.34 43.50
CA SER A 411 -18.28 -23.27 43.14
C SER A 411 -16.87 -23.84 43.11
N THR A 412 -16.19 -23.68 41.98
CA THR A 412 -14.79 -24.06 41.80
C THR A 412 -13.96 -22.88 41.29
N TYR A 413 -12.65 -22.98 41.45
CA TYR A 413 -11.68 -22.02 40.93
C TYR A 413 -10.92 -22.68 39.79
N ALA A 414 -10.49 -21.89 38.81
CA ALA A 414 -9.49 -22.34 37.84
C ALA A 414 -8.17 -22.64 38.58
N SER A 415 -7.99 -23.88 39.02
CA SER A 415 -6.74 -24.46 39.52
C SER A 415 -6.85 -25.98 39.32
N PRO A 416 -6.06 -26.54 38.39
CA PRO A 416 -4.62 -26.37 38.41
C PRO A 416 -3.97 -25.59 37.24
N ASN A 417 -4.71 -25.19 36.20
CA ASN A 417 -4.12 -24.44 35.09
C ASN A 417 -3.85 -22.98 35.49
N PRO A 418 -2.62 -22.45 35.33
CA PRO A 418 -2.38 -21.03 35.54
C PRO A 418 -3.20 -20.24 34.52
N LEU A 419 -3.93 -19.21 34.98
CA LEU A 419 -4.50 -18.24 34.06
C LEU A 419 -3.36 -17.60 33.26
N VAL A 420 -3.53 -17.53 31.96
CA VAL A 420 -2.56 -16.97 31.01
C VAL A 420 -3.30 -15.95 30.14
N ALA A 421 -2.61 -14.86 29.83
CA ALA A 421 -3.12 -13.87 28.90
C ALA A 421 -2.91 -14.37 27.47
N GLN A 422 -3.76 -13.92 26.55
CA GLN A 422 -3.60 -14.08 25.10
C GLN A 422 -3.59 -15.54 24.60
N SER A 423 -4.28 -16.45 25.29
CA SER A 423 -4.50 -17.82 24.82
C SER A 423 -5.80 -18.40 25.37
N TRP A 424 -6.43 -19.30 24.62
CA TRP A 424 -7.61 -20.04 25.09
C TRP A 424 -7.26 -21.03 26.19
N ILE A 425 -8.13 -21.11 27.20
CA ILE A 425 -8.01 -21.97 28.36
C ILE A 425 -9.31 -22.77 28.48
N GLY A 426 -9.24 -24.06 28.18
CA GLY A 426 -10.34 -24.99 28.43
C GLY A 426 -10.46 -25.33 29.92
N LEU A 427 -11.67 -25.17 30.48
CA LEU A 427 -11.99 -25.44 31.87
C LEU A 427 -12.98 -26.59 32.01
N ASP A 428 -12.48 -27.76 32.41
CA ASP A 428 -13.30 -28.93 32.74
C ASP A 428 -13.63 -29.00 34.24
N ILE A 429 -14.87 -28.66 34.58
CA ILE A 429 -15.36 -28.53 35.95
C ILE A 429 -16.16 -29.77 36.34
N SER A 430 -15.62 -30.57 37.26
CA SER A 430 -16.32 -31.76 37.75
C SER A 430 -17.61 -31.42 38.50
N LEU A 431 -18.74 -31.97 38.04
CA LEU A 431 -20.06 -31.78 38.65
C LEU A 431 -20.26 -32.63 39.92
N ASN A 432 -19.25 -33.41 40.35
CA ASN A 432 -19.37 -34.31 41.51
C ASN A 432 -19.63 -33.60 42.84
N GLY A 433 -19.33 -32.30 42.93
CA GLY A 433 -19.65 -31.48 44.11
C GLY A 433 -21.13 -31.11 44.22
N LEU A 434 -21.94 -31.35 43.19
CA LEU A 434 -23.38 -31.13 43.24
C LEU A 434 -24.12 -32.32 43.85
N SER A 435 -25.10 -32.04 44.72
CA SER A 435 -25.95 -33.06 45.35
C SER A 435 -27.11 -33.52 44.46
N SER A 436 -27.53 -32.69 43.50
CA SER A 436 -28.45 -33.00 42.40
C SER A 436 -27.97 -32.32 41.12
N LYS A 437 -28.40 -32.82 39.96
CA LYS A 437 -28.07 -32.27 38.63
C LYS A 437 -29.29 -32.26 37.68
N ASP A 438 -30.49 -32.53 38.18
CA ASP A 438 -31.68 -32.69 37.36
C ASP A 438 -32.35 -31.36 36.99
N LYS A 439 -31.91 -30.25 37.61
CA LYS A 439 -32.49 -28.92 37.44
C LYS A 439 -31.42 -27.83 37.50
N LEU A 440 -30.36 -28.00 36.72
CA LEU A 440 -29.37 -26.94 36.53
C LEU A 440 -30.07 -25.72 35.89
N ALA A 441 -29.73 -24.54 36.39
CA ALA A 441 -30.44 -23.31 36.04
C ALA A 441 -29.52 -22.13 35.73
N GLN A 442 -28.31 -22.11 36.28
CA GLN A 442 -27.37 -21.01 36.09
C GLN A 442 -25.91 -21.48 36.09
N ILE A 443 -25.10 -20.79 35.30
CA ILE A 443 -23.63 -20.77 35.36
C ILE A 443 -23.23 -19.32 35.67
N ILE A 444 -22.36 -19.11 36.65
CA ILE A 444 -21.88 -17.78 37.05
C ILE A 444 -20.36 -17.75 37.00
N PHE A 445 -19.82 -16.76 36.31
CA PHE A 445 -18.40 -16.45 36.28
C PHE A 445 -18.12 -15.27 37.21
N GLU A 446 -17.12 -15.41 38.10
CA GLU A 446 -16.84 -14.42 39.14
C GLU A 446 -15.35 -14.04 39.14
N ASN A 447 -15.07 -12.75 39.18
CA ASN A 447 -13.74 -12.20 39.43
C ASN A 447 -13.51 -12.09 40.94
N LEU A 448 -12.59 -12.90 41.45
CA LEU A 448 -12.22 -12.90 42.88
C LEU A 448 -10.85 -12.23 43.13
N GLY A 449 -10.18 -11.77 42.07
CA GLY A 449 -8.95 -10.96 42.08
C GLY A 449 -9.22 -9.48 41.82
N SER A 450 -8.16 -8.66 41.63
CA SER A 450 -8.33 -7.20 41.46
C SER A 450 -8.16 -6.69 40.03
N ASN A 451 -7.66 -7.49 39.08
CA ASN A 451 -7.16 -6.93 37.81
C ASN A 451 -7.78 -7.55 36.54
N LEU A 452 -8.59 -8.62 36.61
CA LEU A 452 -9.31 -9.11 35.42
C LEU A 452 -10.42 -8.14 35.04
N THR A 453 -10.23 -7.39 33.94
CA THR A 453 -11.19 -6.38 33.46
C THR A 453 -12.10 -6.89 32.35
N SER A 454 -11.70 -7.94 31.63
CA SER A 454 -12.48 -8.58 30.57
C SER A 454 -12.02 -10.01 30.30
N PHE A 455 -12.88 -10.80 29.65
CA PHE A 455 -12.57 -12.11 29.10
C PHE A 455 -13.55 -12.47 27.98
N TYR A 456 -13.14 -13.34 27.07
CA TYR A 456 -14.02 -14.00 26.12
C TYR A 456 -14.38 -15.39 26.61
N ALA A 457 -15.56 -15.88 26.25
CA ALA A 457 -16.01 -17.23 26.55
C ALA A 457 -16.66 -17.86 25.32
N ASP A 458 -16.36 -19.14 25.12
CA ASP A 458 -16.92 -19.97 24.07
C ASP A 458 -17.07 -21.43 24.59
N ASN A 459 -17.73 -22.29 23.81
CA ASN A 459 -17.87 -23.73 24.04
C ASN A 459 -18.29 -24.09 25.47
N ILE A 460 -19.39 -23.49 25.93
CA ILE A 460 -20.03 -23.75 27.21
C ILE A 460 -20.99 -24.94 27.07
N TYR A 461 -20.60 -26.10 27.59
CA TYR A 461 -21.45 -27.31 27.53
C TYR A 461 -21.22 -28.28 28.68
N PHE A 462 -22.25 -29.06 29.03
CA PHE A 462 -22.12 -30.19 29.96
C PHE A 462 -21.86 -31.48 29.18
N TYR A 463 -20.96 -32.33 29.68
CA TYR A 463 -20.67 -33.61 29.03
C TYR A 463 -20.43 -34.78 29.99
N ASN A 464 -20.52 -35.99 29.43
CA ASN A 464 -20.22 -37.25 30.10
C ASN A 464 -18.85 -37.79 29.66
N GLU A 465 -17.90 -37.89 30.60
CA GLU A 465 -16.51 -38.37 30.40
C GLU A 465 -16.46 -39.83 29.90
N GLY A 466 -17.54 -40.60 30.05
CA GLY A 466 -17.68 -41.95 29.48
C GLY A 466 -18.27 -42.01 28.07
N GLY A 467 -18.54 -40.87 27.44
CA GLY A 467 -19.04 -40.78 26.07
C GLY A 467 -18.01 -41.19 25.02
N GLU A 468 -18.47 -41.64 23.85
CA GLU A 468 -17.55 -41.86 22.72
C GLU A 468 -17.09 -40.49 22.24
N MET A 469 -15.83 -40.11 22.50
CA MET A 469 -15.20 -38.98 21.80
C MET A 469 -15.34 -39.22 20.30
N MET A 470 -15.61 -38.18 19.51
CA MET A 470 -15.51 -38.32 18.06
C MET A 470 -14.05 -38.68 17.75
N ASP A 471 -13.79 -39.97 17.52
CA ASP A 471 -12.50 -40.48 17.04
C ASP A 471 -12.37 -40.01 15.60
N THR A 472 -12.05 -38.72 15.47
CA THR A 472 -11.54 -38.19 14.23
C THR A 472 -10.09 -38.66 14.14
N GLU A 473 -9.71 -39.02 12.94
CA GLU A 473 -8.34 -39.30 12.55
C GLU A 473 -7.89 -38.19 11.60
N PRO A 474 -6.58 -37.96 11.44
CA PRO A 474 -6.10 -37.01 10.45
C PRO A 474 -6.62 -37.42 9.07
N THR A 475 -7.24 -36.48 8.36
CA THR A 475 -7.72 -36.69 6.98
C THR A 475 -6.65 -36.41 5.93
N VAL A 476 -5.61 -35.68 6.32
CA VAL A 476 -4.41 -35.37 5.53
C VAL A 476 -3.19 -36.02 6.19
N ALA A 477 -2.19 -36.40 5.39
CA ALA A 477 -0.91 -36.89 5.92
C ALA A 477 -0.19 -35.83 6.76
N ALA A 478 0.75 -36.26 7.61
CA ALA A 478 1.68 -35.35 8.27
C ALA A 478 2.48 -34.54 7.24
N PRO A 479 2.94 -33.32 7.58
CA PRO A 479 3.82 -32.54 6.72
C PRO A 479 5.00 -33.36 6.19
N ILE A 480 5.43 -33.11 4.96
CA ILE A 480 6.59 -33.81 4.39
C ILE A 480 7.85 -33.13 4.92
N PRO A 481 8.77 -33.85 5.60
CA PRO A 481 10.02 -33.26 6.07
C PRO A 481 10.87 -32.69 4.93
N THR A 482 11.50 -31.54 5.18
CA THR A 482 12.33 -30.83 4.20
C THR A 482 13.83 -31.02 4.41
N SER A 483 14.26 -31.54 5.57
CA SER A 483 15.68 -31.77 5.88
C SER A 483 16.32 -32.77 4.91
N SER A 484 17.61 -32.59 4.60
CA SER A 484 18.34 -33.59 3.82
C SER A 484 18.66 -34.86 4.64
N GLN A 485 18.70 -36.00 3.97
CA GLN A 485 18.94 -37.31 4.59
C GLN A 485 20.28 -37.39 5.34
N GLU A 486 21.29 -36.65 4.90
CA GLU A 486 22.62 -36.61 5.51
C GLU A 486 22.66 -35.93 6.88
N ASN A 487 21.70 -35.08 7.19
CA ASN A 487 21.59 -34.36 8.46
C ASN A 487 20.55 -34.96 9.40
N VAL A 488 19.99 -36.11 9.05
CA VAL A 488 18.89 -36.75 9.77
C VAL A 488 19.27 -38.14 10.26
N ILE A 489 19.02 -38.41 11.55
CA ILE A 489 18.95 -39.74 12.13
C ILE A 489 17.46 -40.05 12.41
N SER A 490 16.83 -40.79 11.49
CA SER A 490 15.39 -41.06 11.55
C SER A 490 15.04 -42.29 12.39
N ILE A 491 14.01 -42.17 13.22
CA ILE A 491 13.42 -43.27 14.02
C ILE A 491 12.19 -43.81 13.30
N PHE A 492 11.31 -42.92 12.83
CA PHE A 492 10.08 -43.25 12.12
C PHE A 492 9.69 -42.12 11.17
N SER A 493 9.88 -42.30 9.87
CA SER A 493 9.44 -41.41 8.79
C SER A 493 9.45 -42.18 7.46
N ASP A 494 8.53 -41.87 6.55
CA ASP A 494 8.57 -42.37 5.18
C ASP A 494 9.53 -41.58 4.27
N ALA A 495 9.91 -40.36 4.66
CA ALA A 495 10.84 -39.51 3.91
C ALA A 495 12.31 -39.92 4.08
N PHE A 496 12.64 -40.60 5.18
CA PHE A 496 14.01 -40.92 5.57
C PHE A 496 14.25 -42.42 5.78
N THR A 497 15.52 -42.81 5.72
CA THR A 497 15.98 -44.14 6.12
C THR A 497 15.98 -44.25 7.65
N ASN A 498 15.03 -45.01 8.19
CA ASN A 498 14.91 -45.25 9.63
C ASN A 498 16.01 -46.17 10.20
N ILE A 499 16.35 -46.02 11.48
CA ILE A 499 17.32 -46.87 12.18
C ILE A 499 16.86 -48.34 12.11
N ASP A 500 17.70 -49.17 11.49
CA ASP A 500 17.47 -50.60 11.34
C ASP A 500 17.26 -51.30 12.69
N GLY A 501 16.16 -52.04 12.83
CA GLY A 501 15.87 -52.86 14.01
C GLY A 501 15.22 -52.12 15.17
N THR A 502 14.81 -50.86 14.97
CA THR A 502 13.99 -50.11 15.94
C THR A 502 12.69 -50.85 16.24
N ASN A 503 12.40 -51.01 17.52
CA ASN A 503 11.19 -51.64 18.03
C ASN A 503 10.25 -50.56 18.57
N LEU A 504 9.24 -50.21 17.77
CA LEU A 504 8.22 -49.21 18.09
C LEU A 504 7.26 -49.64 19.22
N ASN A 505 7.29 -50.92 19.61
CA ASN A 505 6.48 -51.44 20.70
C ASN A 505 7.22 -52.52 21.53
N PRO A 506 8.13 -52.12 22.42
CA PRO A 506 8.98 -53.03 23.19
C PRO A 506 8.30 -53.70 24.40
N ASP A 507 7.00 -53.49 24.62
CA ASP A 507 6.22 -54.10 25.71
C ASP A 507 6.85 -53.93 27.11
N TRP A 508 7.06 -52.68 27.53
CA TRP A 508 7.53 -52.31 28.88
C TRP A 508 6.45 -52.44 29.97
N GLY A 509 5.28 -53.00 29.64
CA GLY A 509 4.12 -53.11 30.55
C GLY A 509 3.14 -51.93 30.44
N GLN A 510 3.20 -51.18 29.34
CA GLN A 510 2.24 -50.13 29.00
C GLN A 510 0.84 -50.69 28.67
N ALA A 511 -0.18 -49.85 28.81
CA ALA A 511 -1.55 -50.15 28.40
C ALA A 511 -1.87 -49.64 26.99
N THR A 512 -1.08 -48.68 26.49
CA THR A 512 -1.16 -48.13 25.13
C THR A 512 -1.18 -49.22 24.06
N VAL A 513 -2.09 -49.10 23.10
CA VAL A 513 -2.15 -49.96 21.92
C VAL A 513 -1.45 -49.26 20.77
N VAL A 514 -0.38 -49.86 20.25
CA VAL A 514 0.37 -49.33 19.10
C VAL A 514 -0.09 -50.02 17.81
N SER A 515 -0.36 -49.22 16.78
CA SER A 515 -0.61 -49.67 15.42
C SER A 515 0.00 -48.71 14.40
N GLU A 516 0.13 -49.12 13.14
CA GLU A 516 0.53 -48.25 12.04
C GLU A 516 -0.66 -48.15 11.07
N LYS A 517 -0.88 -46.95 10.53
CA LYS A 517 -1.96 -46.65 9.60
C LYS A 517 -1.46 -45.78 8.47
N GLU A 518 -1.85 -46.10 7.24
CA GLU A 518 -1.55 -45.29 6.07
C GLU A 518 -2.60 -44.18 5.92
N ILE A 519 -2.18 -42.91 5.94
CA ILE A 519 -2.99 -41.72 5.70
C ILE A 519 -2.45 -41.05 4.44
N GLU A 520 -3.29 -40.96 3.39
CA GLU A 520 -2.89 -40.44 2.06
C GLU A 520 -1.62 -41.05 1.45
N GLY A 521 -1.25 -42.27 1.83
CA GLY A 521 -0.05 -42.93 1.35
C GLY A 521 1.19 -42.77 2.24
N ASN A 522 1.07 -42.05 3.36
CA ASN A 522 2.10 -41.89 4.39
C ASN A 522 1.79 -42.79 5.60
N ASN A 523 2.75 -43.58 6.07
CA ASN A 523 2.68 -44.44 7.24
C ASN A 523 2.76 -43.62 8.53
N THR A 524 1.65 -43.56 9.25
CA THR A 524 1.52 -42.89 10.54
C THR A 524 1.49 -43.91 11.68
N LEU A 525 2.27 -43.66 12.73
CA LEU A 525 2.26 -44.43 13.97
C LEU A 525 1.09 -43.98 14.86
N VAL A 526 0.27 -44.90 15.33
CA VAL A 526 -0.95 -44.60 16.11
C VAL A 526 -0.86 -45.22 17.49
N TYR A 527 -0.97 -44.38 18.51
CA TYR A 527 -1.11 -44.76 19.91
C TYR A 527 -2.56 -44.57 20.34
N THR A 528 -3.28 -45.66 20.58
CA THR A 528 -4.66 -45.63 21.09
C THR A 528 -4.65 -45.77 22.61
N GLY A 529 -5.29 -44.81 23.30
CA GLY A 529 -5.38 -44.80 24.76
C GLY A 529 -4.01 -44.70 25.44
N LEU A 530 -3.18 -43.76 25.00
CA LEU A 530 -1.84 -43.52 25.54
C LEU A 530 -1.89 -43.39 27.07
N ASN A 531 -1.08 -44.20 27.75
CA ASN A 531 -0.77 -44.00 29.16
C ASN A 531 0.73 -43.76 29.36
N TYR A 532 1.54 -44.48 28.59
CA TYR A 532 2.91 -44.18 28.20
C TYR A 532 3.28 -45.18 27.10
N GLN A 533 4.25 -44.87 26.25
CA GLN A 533 4.70 -45.78 25.20
C GLN A 533 6.19 -45.62 24.96
N GLY A 534 6.92 -46.73 24.98
CA GLY A 534 8.35 -46.75 24.70
C GLY A 534 8.65 -47.07 23.24
N ILE A 535 9.79 -46.60 22.76
CA ILE A 535 10.43 -47.07 21.52
C ILE A 535 11.87 -47.47 21.90
N GLU A 536 12.28 -48.67 21.48
CA GLU A 536 13.63 -49.18 21.70
C GLU A 536 14.41 -49.11 20.38
N LEU A 537 15.52 -48.36 20.36
CA LEU A 537 16.32 -48.16 19.15
C LEU A 537 17.09 -49.44 18.82
N GLY A 538 17.23 -49.77 17.53
CA GLY A 538 17.89 -51.00 17.09
C GLY A 538 19.39 -51.09 17.44
N SER A 539 20.01 -49.94 17.69
CA SER A 539 21.36 -49.81 18.25
C SER A 539 21.52 -48.48 18.96
N SER A 540 22.55 -48.34 19.81
CA SER A 540 22.87 -47.06 20.44
C SER A 540 23.22 -46.01 19.38
N GLN A 541 22.62 -44.83 19.49
CA GLN A 541 22.84 -43.70 18.60
C GLN A 541 23.62 -42.59 19.32
N ASP A 542 24.59 -42.02 18.62
CA ASP A 542 25.24 -40.77 19.00
C ASP A 542 24.53 -39.64 18.26
N VAL A 543 23.75 -38.85 18.99
CA VAL A 543 23.05 -37.66 18.47
C VAL A 543 23.67 -36.38 19.02
N SER A 544 24.87 -36.45 19.61
CA SER A 544 25.50 -35.30 20.24
C SER A 544 25.94 -34.20 19.26
N GLU A 545 25.97 -34.51 17.96
CA GLU A 545 26.22 -33.57 16.86
C GLU A 545 24.93 -33.06 16.17
N MET A 546 23.75 -33.50 16.63
CA MET A 546 22.44 -33.05 16.17
C MET A 546 21.95 -31.89 17.05
N ASP A 547 21.00 -31.09 16.55
CA ASP A 547 20.52 -29.90 17.25
C ASP A 547 19.14 -30.12 17.88
N PHE A 548 18.25 -30.82 17.16
CA PHE A 548 16.85 -30.99 17.54
C PHE A 548 16.36 -32.43 17.44
N LEU A 549 15.34 -32.75 18.24
CA LEU A 549 14.40 -33.84 17.99
C LEU A 549 13.15 -33.24 17.31
N HIS A 550 12.87 -33.67 16.08
CA HIS A 550 11.64 -33.34 15.36
C HIS A 550 10.55 -34.37 15.60
N LEU A 551 9.30 -33.92 15.71
CA LEU A 551 8.10 -34.75 15.80
C LEU A 551 6.93 -34.09 15.06
N ASP A 552 6.25 -34.84 14.22
CA ASP A 552 4.89 -34.50 13.79
C ASP A 552 3.88 -35.30 14.59
N TYR A 553 2.90 -34.61 15.17
CA TYR A 553 1.89 -35.25 15.99
C TYR A 553 0.52 -34.60 15.82
N TRP A 554 -0.50 -35.44 15.86
CA TRP A 554 -1.89 -35.06 15.76
C TRP A 554 -2.69 -35.79 16.81
N THR A 555 -3.67 -35.11 17.39
CA THR A 555 -4.59 -35.71 18.36
C THR A 555 -5.89 -34.93 18.38
N SER A 556 -6.99 -35.66 18.58
CA SER A 556 -8.34 -35.12 18.75
C SER A 556 -8.88 -35.30 20.17
N ASN A 557 -8.07 -35.79 21.12
CA ASN A 557 -8.57 -36.04 22.47
C ASN A 557 -7.47 -36.16 23.53
N SER A 558 -6.24 -35.76 23.23
CA SER A 558 -5.22 -35.59 24.25
C SER A 558 -5.36 -34.24 24.93
N SER A 559 -5.01 -34.15 26.20
CA SER A 559 -4.85 -32.89 26.94
C SER A 559 -3.46 -32.76 27.58
N ALA A 560 -2.62 -33.78 27.40
CA ALA A 560 -1.24 -33.76 27.83
C ALA A 560 -0.41 -34.76 27.01
N LEU A 561 0.72 -34.29 26.49
CA LEU A 561 1.70 -35.12 25.80
C LEU A 561 3.12 -34.68 26.17
N ASN A 562 3.98 -35.64 26.50
CA ASN A 562 5.38 -35.44 26.82
C ASN A 562 6.23 -36.45 26.07
N THR A 563 7.46 -36.06 25.75
CA THR A 563 8.46 -36.92 25.12
C THR A 563 9.75 -36.96 25.93
N PHE A 564 10.44 -38.09 25.88
CA PHE A 564 11.67 -38.37 26.60
C PHE A 564 12.65 -39.10 25.68
N VAL A 565 13.93 -38.73 25.75
CA VAL A 565 15.04 -39.54 25.21
C VAL A 565 15.82 -40.18 26.36
N ILE A 566 16.31 -41.40 26.15
CA ILE A 566 16.82 -42.25 27.22
C ILE A 566 18.18 -42.83 26.83
N SER A 567 19.15 -42.66 27.72
CA SER A 567 20.50 -43.24 27.65
C SER A 567 20.70 -44.29 28.75
N PRO A 568 21.73 -45.17 28.70
CA PRO A 568 21.95 -46.18 29.74
C PRO A 568 22.12 -45.60 31.16
N GLY A 569 21.11 -45.78 32.01
CA GLY A 569 21.10 -45.34 33.41
C GLY A 569 19.71 -44.85 33.85
N PRO A 570 19.48 -44.54 35.14
CA PRO A 570 18.15 -44.12 35.62
C PRO A 570 17.88 -42.62 35.42
N ILE A 571 18.32 -42.02 34.30
CA ILE A 571 18.17 -40.59 34.02
C ILE A 571 17.25 -40.43 32.82
N GLU A 572 16.07 -39.85 33.07
CA GLU A 572 15.11 -39.44 32.05
C GLU A 572 14.70 -37.99 32.37
N THR A 573 14.86 -37.08 31.41
CA THR A 573 14.32 -35.72 31.45
C THR A 573 13.26 -35.64 30.36
N GLY A 574 12.07 -35.12 30.68
CA GLY A 574 10.96 -35.02 29.73
C GLY A 574 10.80 -33.60 29.20
N SER A 575 10.40 -33.48 27.94
CA SER A 575 9.92 -32.24 27.33
C SER A 575 8.40 -32.31 27.15
N THR A 576 7.69 -31.25 27.54
CA THR A 576 6.23 -31.15 27.43
C THR A 576 5.84 -30.55 26.08
N LEU A 577 4.96 -31.24 25.36
CA LEU A 577 4.45 -30.82 24.05
C LEU A 577 3.13 -30.07 24.20
N GLN A 578 2.91 -29.05 23.37
CA GLN A 578 1.62 -28.38 23.27
C GLN A 578 0.65 -29.29 22.53
N VAL A 579 -0.57 -29.48 23.05
CA VAL A 579 -1.56 -30.30 22.34
C VAL A 579 -2.19 -29.46 21.22
N PRO A 580 -2.16 -29.89 19.95
CA PRO A 580 -2.80 -29.15 18.86
C PRO A 580 -4.30 -29.01 19.06
N THR A 581 -4.83 -27.84 18.73
CA THR A 581 -6.28 -27.53 18.76
C THR A 581 -6.95 -27.75 17.40
N SER A 582 -6.17 -27.83 16.31
CA SER A 582 -6.58 -28.30 14.99
C SER A 582 -5.35 -28.76 14.20
N GLY A 583 -5.52 -29.69 13.25
CA GLY A 583 -4.46 -30.10 12.32
C GLY A 583 -3.24 -30.78 12.96
N TRP A 584 -2.25 -31.09 12.11
CA TRP A 584 -0.96 -31.66 12.56
C TRP A 584 -0.12 -30.56 13.22
N SER A 585 0.56 -30.90 14.32
CA SER A 585 1.55 -30.06 14.96
C SER A 585 2.94 -30.60 14.66
N SER A 586 3.83 -29.73 14.19
CA SER A 586 5.25 -30.00 13.98
C SER A 586 6.05 -29.32 15.08
N VAL A 587 6.93 -30.06 15.76
CA VAL A 587 7.75 -29.48 16.85
C VAL A 587 9.20 -29.90 16.73
N ASP A 588 10.08 -28.92 16.89
CA ASP A 588 11.51 -29.08 17.04
C ASP A 588 11.90 -28.85 18.50
N ILE A 589 12.45 -29.87 19.14
CA ILE A 589 12.82 -29.83 20.56
C ILE A 589 14.34 -29.76 20.67
N PRO A 590 14.91 -28.67 21.21
CA PRO A 590 16.35 -28.56 21.39
C PRO A 590 16.89 -29.72 22.22
N LEU A 591 17.95 -30.39 21.75
CA LEU A 591 18.49 -31.54 22.49
C LEU A 591 19.06 -31.19 23.87
N GLY A 592 19.39 -29.91 24.08
CA GLY A 592 19.76 -29.37 25.39
C GLY A 592 18.68 -29.51 26.47
N ASP A 593 17.40 -29.55 26.08
CA ASP A 593 16.26 -29.66 27.00
C ASP A 593 16.19 -31.02 27.69
N PHE A 594 16.86 -32.02 27.13
CA PHE A 594 16.95 -33.36 27.72
C PHE A 594 18.12 -33.52 28.70
N SER A 595 18.86 -32.46 29.03
CA SER A 595 19.92 -32.51 30.04
C SER A 595 19.39 -33.03 31.39
N PRO A 596 20.07 -33.97 32.09
CA PRO A 596 21.44 -34.43 31.87
C PRO A 596 21.56 -35.79 31.14
N VAL A 597 20.66 -36.11 30.21
CA VAL A 597 20.74 -37.35 29.40
C VAL A 597 22.04 -37.38 28.56
N ASN A 598 22.67 -38.54 28.43
CA ASN A 598 23.87 -38.70 27.60
C ASN A 598 23.49 -38.85 26.12
N LEU A 599 23.52 -37.74 25.37
CA LEU A 599 23.16 -37.68 23.95
C LEU A 599 24.11 -38.49 23.04
N ALA A 600 25.31 -38.85 23.49
CA ALA A 600 26.25 -39.67 22.74
C ALA A 600 25.97 -41.18 22.81
N ASP A 601 24.95 -41.61 23.57
CA ASP A 601 24.63 -43.02 23.81
C ASP A 601 23.12 -43.19 24.05
N LEU A 602 22.27 -42.69 23.13
CA LEU A 602 20.81 -42.88 23.21
C LEU A 602 20.43 -44.30 22.79
N ILE A 603 19.59 -44.94 23.59
CA ILE A 603 19.15 -46.33 23.34
C ILE A 603 17.62 -46.48 23.22
N GLN A 604 16.86 -45.53 23.77
CA GLN A 604 15.41 -45.62 23.90
C GLN A 604 14.79 -44.22 23.87
N MET A 605 13.51 -44.13 23.54
CA MET A 605 12.68 -42.94 23.74
C MET A 605 11.32 -43.34 24.30
N LYS A 606 10.57 -42.40 24.87
CA LYS A 606 9.27 -42.65 25.50
C LYS A 606 8.35 -41.47 25.31
N PHE A 607 7.07 -41.75 25.09
CA PHE A 607 5.98 -40.79 25.18
C PHE A 607 5.14 -41.06 26.44
N ASP A 608 4.69 -40.01 27.11
CA ASP A 608 3.79 -40.06 28.27
C ASP A 608 2.67 -39.04 28.07
N GLY A 609 1.42 -39.42 28.36
CA GLY A 609 0.27 -38.59 28.04
C GLY A 609 -1.05 -39.32 28.18
N ASN A 610 -2.07 -38.80 27.50
CA ASN A 610 -3.42 -39.37 27.43
C ASN A 610 -3.98 -39.30 26.00
N GLY A 611 -5.15 -39.91 25.77
CA GLY A 611 -5.85 -39.85 24.48
C GLY A 611 -5.25 -40.76 23.39
N ASN A 612 -5.68 -40.52 22.15
CA ASN A 612 -5.17 -41.13 20.93
C ASN A 612 -4.17 -40.16 20.29
N ILE A 613 -2.96 -40.62 20.00
CA ILE A 613 -1.92 -39.82 19.35
C ILE A 613 -1.55 -40.46 18.01
N PHE A 614 -1.59 -39.67 16.96
CA PHE A 614 -1.04 -39.99 15.66
C PHE A 614 0.32 -39.30 15.58
N LEU A 615 1.36 -40.08 15.26
CA LEU A 615 2.75 -39.65 15.24
C LEU A 615 3.35 -39.98 13.90
N ASP A 616 4.09 -39.05 13.35
CA ASP A 616 4.89 -39.23 12.15
C ASP A 616 6.20 -38.45 12.30
N ASN A 617 7.12 -38.66 11.37
CA ASN A 617 8.36 -37.89 11.25
C ASN A 617 9.12 -37.72 12.59
N ILE A 618 9.36 -38.84 13.25
CA ILE A 618 10.18 -38.90 14.46
C ILE A 618 11.64 -39.03 14.04
N TYR A 619 12.40 -37.95 14.13
CA TYR A 619 13.82 -37.97 13.78
C TYR A 619 14.64 -36.96 14.56
N PHE A 620 15.91 -37.28 14.80
CA PHE A 620 16.89 -36.29 15.21
C PHE A 620 17.44 -35.66 13.95
N TYR A 621 17.58 -34.35 13.96
CA TYR A 621 18.31 -33.69 12.90
C TYR A 621 19.27 -32.68 13.46
N LYS A 622 20.37 -32.58 12.75
CA LYS A 622 21.21 -31.42 12.78
C LYS A 622 20.46 -30.42 11.95
N GLU A 623 20.20 -29.25 12.51
CA GLU A 623 19.67 -28.18 11.70
C GLU A 623 20.66 -28.03 10.56
N GLU A 624 20.20 -28.33 9.34
CA GLU A 624 20.78 -27.71 8.17
C GLU A 624 20.47 -26.27 8.35
N SER A 625 21.30 -25.62 9.17
CA SER A 625 21.35 -24.22 9.49
C SER A 625 20.38 -23.51 8.58
N ALA A 626 19.12 -23.38 9.04
CA ALA A 626 17.98 -23.13 8.17
C ALA A 626 18.24 -21.80 7.51
N GLY A 627 18.81 -21.86 6.31
CA GLY A 627 19.74 -20.86 5.82
C GLY A 627 20.47 -20.10 6.92
N ASN A 628 21.54 -20.64 7.55
CA ASN A 628 22.47 -19.76 8.29
C ASN A 628 23.09 -18.74 7.36
N MET A 629 22.87 -18.81 6.05
CA MET A 629 23.10 -17.73 5.12
C MET A 629 21.78 -17.19 4.59
N PRO A 630 21.67 -15.86 4.38
CA PRO A 630 20.52 -15.30 3.69
C PRO A 630 20.34 -15.95 2.31
N THR A 631 19.10 -16.09 1.87
CA THR A 631 18.75 -16.66 0.55
C THR A 631 18.61 -15.60 -0.54
N GLN A 632 18.51 -14.33 -0.15
CA GLN A 632 18.52 -13.17 -1.03
C GLN A 632 19.81 -12.36 -0.76
N ALA A 633 20.37 -11.72 -1.78
CA ALA A 633 21.47 -10.78 -1.60
C ALA A 633 21.09 -9.64 -0.64
N ALA A 634 22.09 -8.98 -0.05
CA ALA A 634 21.84 -7.74 0.69
C ALA A 634 21.18 -6.70 -0.24
N PRO A 635 20.33 -5.80 0.30
CA PRO A 635 19.74 -4.72 -0.49
C PRO A 635 20.79 -3.96 -1.29
N THR A 636 20.55 -3.72 -2.58
CA THR A 636 21.48 -2.93 -3.39
C THR A 636 21.52 -1.49 -2.84
N PRO A 637 22.70 -0.96 -2.47
CA PRO A 637 22.83 0.41 -2.01
C PRO A 637 22.32 1.41 -3.05
N THR A 638 21.67 2.47 -2.57
CA THR A 638 21.04 3.51 -3.41
C THR A 638 21.69 4.88 -3.28
N GLN A 639 22.71 5.01 -2.43
CA GLN A 639 23.44 6.26 -2.28
C GLN A 639 24.23 6.55 -3.56
N ASP A 640 24.29 7.82 -3.94
CA ASP A 640 25.14 8.26 -5.04
C ASP A 640 26.60 7.94 -4.68
N GLU A 641 27.31 7.17 -5.54
CA GLU A 641 28.69 6.73 -5.28
C GLU A 641 29.62 7.92 -5.01
N SER A 642 29.32 9.10 -5.57
CA SER A 642 30.07 10.34 -5.30
C SER A 642 29.97 10.84 -3.85
N ASN A 643 28.99 10.35 -3.09
CA ASN A 643 28.78 10.62 -1.67
C ASN A 643 29.27 9.51 -0.76
N VAL A 644 29.89 8.45 -1.31
CA VAL A 644 30.18 7.23 -0.59
C VAL A 644 31.69 6.99 -0.48
N ILE A 645 32.16 6.63 0.72
CA ILE A 645 33.46 5.98 0.93
C ILE A 645 33.19 4.52 1.27
N SER A 646 33.34 3.63 0.29
CA SER A 646 33.03 2.22 0.46
C SER A 646 34.18 1.44 1.10
N VAL A 647 33.86 0.64 2.12
CA VAL A 647 34.78 -0.31 2.76
C VAL A 647 34.54 -1.71 2.21
N TYR A 648 33.29 -2.14 2.08
CA TYR A 648 32.96 -3.45 1.54
C TYR A 648 31.59 -3.42 0.88
N SER A 649 31.55 -3.42 -0.44
CA SER A 649 30.33 -3.52 -1.25
C SER A 649 30.69 -4.03 -2.64
N ASP A 650 29.78 -4.75 -3.28
CA ASP A 650 29.83 -5.06 -4.71
C ASP A 650 29.31 -3.92 -5.59
N SER A 651 28.57 -2.97 -5.01
CA SER A 651 27.91 -1.87 -5.73
C SER A 651 28.76 -0.60 -5.83
N TYR A 652 29.77 -0.45 -4.98
CA TYR A 652 30.68 0.70 -4.96
C TYR A 652 32.14 0.28 -5.05
N MET A 653 33.00 1.16 -5.56
CA MET A 653 34.43 0.94 -5.49
C MET A 653 34.96 1.03 -4.05
N ASN A 654 35.42 -0.10 -3.51
CA ASN A 654 36.00 -0.16 -2.17
C ASN A 654 37.36 0.55 -2.08
N ILE A 655 37.64 1.19 -0.94
CA ILE A 655 38.94 1.83 -0.68
C ILE A 655 40.10 0.83 -0.84
N ASN A 656 41.23 1.30 -1.37
CA ASN A 656 42.36 0.44 -1.68
C ASN A 656 43.13 -0.03 -0.42
N GLY A 657 43.51 -1.30 -0.39
CA GLY A 657 44.43 -1.84 0.63
C GLY A 657 43.76 -2.33 1.92
N ILE A 658 42.44 -2.51 1.91
CA ILE A 658 41.68 -3.04 3.04
C ILE A 658 42.19 -4.44 3.39
N ASN A 659 42.33 -4.65 4.70
CA ASN A 659 42.55 -5.97 5.26
C ASN A 659 41.38 -6.33 6.16
N ILE A 660 40.44 -7.12 5.63
CA ILE A 660 39.25 -7.61 6.33
C ILE A 660 39.58 -8.62 7.44
N ASN A 661 40.83 -9.11 7.49
CA ASN A 661 41.29 -10.01 8.55
C ASN A 661 42.75 -9.71 8.97
N PRO A 662 42.98 -8.65 9.77
CA PRO A 662 44.31 -8.20 10.16
C PRO A 662 44.97 -9.03 11.29
N ASP A 663 44.34 -10.12 11.74
CA ASP A 663 44.85 -11.04 12.77
C ASP A 663 45.31 -10.33 14.07
N TRP A 664 44.39 -9.61 14.73
CA TRP A 664 44.60 -8.96 16.03
C TRP A 664 44.55 -9.94 17.22
N GLY A 665 44.43 -11.25 16.96
CA GLY A 665 44.26 -12.30 17.97
C GLY A 665 42.79 -12.65 18.26
N GLN A 666 41.88 -12.31 17.35
CA GLN A 666 40.49 -12.73 17.37
C GLN A 666 40.33 -14.25 17.20
N ALA A 667 39.20 -14.79 17.67
CA ALA A 667 38.80 -16.17 17.44
C ALA A 667 37.81 -16.31 16.27
N THR A 668 37.17 -15.20 15.87
CA THR A 668 36.28 -15.10 14.71
C THR A 668 36.95 -15.63 13.45
N GLN A 669 36.21 -16.43 12.68
CA GLN A 669 36.62 -16.87 11.36
C GLN A 669 35.97 -15.96 10.32
N VAL A 670 36.77 -15.33 9.46
CA VAL A 670 36.30 -14.49 8.36
C VAL A 670 36.39 -15.26 7.06
N SER A 671 35.30 -15.26 6.30
CA SER A 671 35.24 -15.78 4.93
C SER A 671 34.35 -14.88 4.06
N GLU A 672 34.42 -15.05 2.75
CA GLU A 672 33.50 -14.43 1.80
C GLU A 672 32.65 -15.53 1.17
N VAL A 673 31.36 -15.28 1.07
CA VAL A 673 30.37 -16.19 0.46
C VAL A 673 29.63 -15.44 -0.65
N VAL A 674 29.08 -16.18 -1.62
CA VAL A 674 28.27 -15.57 -2.68
C VAL A 674 26.81 -15.92 -2.44
N ILE A 675 25.97 -14.89 -2.29
CA ILE A 675 24.54 -14.99 -2.01
C ILE A 675 23.79 -14.29 -3.13
N ASP A 676 23.02 -15.07 -3.90
CA ASP A 676 22.32 -14.59 -5.09
C ASP A 676 23.17 -13.76 -6.06
N GLY A 677 24.45 -14.13 -6.21
CA GLY A 677 25.41 -13.46 -7.08
C GLY A 677 26.17 -12.27 -6.46
N ASN A 678 25.81 -11.87 -5.23
CA ASN A 678 26.50 -10.84 -4.45
C ASN A 678 27.53 -11.47 -3.48
N THR A 679 28.70 -10.87 -3.37
CA THR A 679 29.80 -11.25 -2.47
C THR A 679 29.57 -10.64 -1.08
N THR A 680 29.29 -11.50 -0.11
CA THR A 680 28.96 -11.13 1.26
C THR A 680 30.05 -11.59 2.22
N MET A 681 30.41 -10.75 3.20
CA MET A 681 31.37 -11.10 4.25
C MET A 681 30.68 -11.91 5.36
N LEU A 682 31.26 -13.05 5.72
CA LEU A 682 30.77 -13.94 6.77
C LEU A 682 31.75 -13.99 7.95
N TYR A 683 31.24 -13.66 9.14
CA TYR A 683 31.89 -13.91 10.43
C TYR A 683 31.28 -15.12 11.11
N SER A 684 32.01 -16.23 11.18
CA SER A 684 31.59 -17.42 11.92
C SER A 684 32.21 -17.46 13.32
N GLY A 685 31.35 -17.66 14.33
CA GLY A 685 31.76 -17.70 15.74
C GLY A 685 32.35 -16.38 16.21
N LEU A 686 31.67 -15.27 15.87
CA LEU A 686 32.11 -13.91 16.20
C LEU A 686 32.40 -13.80 17.70
N ASN A 687 33.60 -13.30 18.03
CA ASN A 687 33.91 -12.79 19.37
C ASN A 687 34.28 -11.31 19.28
N TYR A 688 35.18 -10.99 18.37
CA TYR A 688 35.39 -9.66 17.80
C TYR A 688 36.12 -9.82 16.47
N GLN A 689 35.98 -8.86 15.56
CA GLN A 689 36.68 -8.86 14.28
C GLN A 689 37.06 -7.43 13.92
N GLY A 690 38.34 -7.21 13.61
CA GLY A 690 38.84 -5.92 13.14
C GLY A 690 38.93 -5.86 11.62
N LEU A 691 38.80 -4.66 11.06
CA LEU A 691 39.14 -4.35 9.68
C LEU A 691 40.15 -3.21 9.68
N ASP A 692 41.22 -3.38 8.92
CA ASP A 692 42.21 -2.33 8.64
C ASP A 692 41.87 -1.68 7.30
N LEU A 693 41.72 -0.35 7.28
CA LEU A 693 41.23 0.39 6.11
C LEU A 693 42.35 0.69 5.09
N GLY A 694 43.56 0.15 5.26
CA GLY A 694 44.68 0.32 4.31
C GLY A 694 45.36 1.70 4.35
N GLY A 695 44.82 2.62 5.16
CA GLY A 695 45.26 3.98 5.37
C GLY A 695 44.23 4.78 6.18
N SER A 696 44.59 5.98 6.63
CA SER A 696 43.66 6.88 7.31
C SER A 696 42.64 7.46 6.33
N GLN A 697 41.36 7.41 6.71
CA GLN A 697 40.24 8.00 5.99
C GLN A 697 39.78 9.27 6.70
N ASP A 698 39.55 10.34 5.93
CA ASP A 698 38.93 11.57 6.40
C ASP A 698 37.42 11.48 6.16
N LEU A 699 36.66 11.31 7.25
CA LEU A 699 35.21 11.14 7.26
C LEU A 699 34.48 12.40 7.77
N GLN A 700 35.16 13.55 7.85
CA GLN A 700 34.57 14.78 8.40
C GLN A 700 33.39 15.33 7.59
N GLU A 701 33.32 14.99 6.31
CA GLU A 701 32.25 15.40 5.39
C GLU A 701 31.16 14.31 5.24
N MET A 702 31.37 13.13 5.86
CA MET A 702 30.39 12.05 5.91
C MET A 702 29.45 12.23 7.11
N GLU A 703 28.22 11.73 6.99
CA GLU A 703 27.20 11.86 8.03
C GLU A 703 26.88 10.51 8.68
N PHE A 704 26.93 9.41 7.93
CA PHE A 704 26.51 8.09 8.36
C PHE A 704 27.55 7.00 8.02
N LEU A 705 27.59 5.96 8.83
CA LEU A 705 28.10 4.63 8.48
C LEU A 705 26.91 3.74 8.16
N HIS A 706 26.83 3.25 6.93
CA HIS A 706 25.86 2.24 6.49
C HIS A 706 26.41 0.83 6.69
N LEU A 707 25.53 -0.10 7.07
CA LEU A 707 25.81 -1.53 7.22
C LEU A 707 24.57 -2.33 6.81
N ASP A 708 24.72 -3.31 5.92
CA ASP A 708 23.74 -4.37 5.76
C ASP A 708 24.14 -5.59 6.59
N ILE A 709 23.24 -6.02 7.47
CA ILE A 709 23.50 -7.06 8.44
C ILE A 709 22.40 -8.11 8.41
N TRP A 710 22.81 -9.37 8.37
CA TRP A 710 21.93 -10.51 8.55
C TRP A 710 22.53 -11.50 9.54
N SER A 711 21.72 -12.06 10.42
CA SER A 711 22.13 -13.17 11.30
C SER A 711 20.91 -13.96 11.74
N ALA A 712 21.01 -15.29 11.76
CA ALA A 712 19.98 -16.14 12.37
C ALA A 712 20.18 -16.36 13.87
N ASN A 713 21.38 -16.11 14.42
CA ASN A 713 21.76 -16.60 15.76
C ASN A 713 22.66 -15.67 16.58
N SER A 714 22.97 -14.46 16.08
CA SER A 714 23.65 -13.44 16.88
C SER A 714 22.64 -12.73 17.78
N THR A 715 22.95 -12.66 19.08
CA THR A 715 22.11 -11.99 20.08
C THR A 715 22.70 -10.68 20.57
N SER A 716 23.94 -10.38 20.17
CA SER A 716 24.66 -9.17 20.51
C SER A 716 25.63 -8.79 19.39
N LEU A 717 25.51 -7.56 18.88
CA LEU A 717 26.48 -6.99 17.94
C LEU A 717 26.77 -5.53 18.28
N ASN A 718 28.04 -5.14 18.26
CA ASN A 718 28.50 -3.77 18.41
C ASN A 718 29.48 -3.43 17.29
N THR A 719 29.46 -2.19 16.82
CA THR A 719 30.46 -1.65 15.89
C THR A 719 31.24 -0.50 16.52
N PHE A 720 32.49 -0.30 16.06
CA PHE A 720 33.43 0.69 16.55
C PHE A 720 34.21 1.29 15.38
N LEU A 721 34.43 2.60 15.43
CA LEU A 721 35.43 3.30 14.61
C LEU A 721 36.68 3.60 15.44
N ILE A 722 37.84 3.52 14.82
CA ILE A 722 39.15 3.62 15.48
C ILE A 722 40.01 4.66 14.75
N SER A 723 40.42 5.70 15.48
CA SER A 723 41.37 6.72 15.04
C SER A 723 42.57 6.82 16.00
N ASN A 724 43.56 7.64 15.69
CA ASN A 724 44.87 7.60 16.35
C ASN A 724 44.82 8.19 17.79
N GLY A 725 44.52 7.35 18.78
CA GLY A 725 44.40 7.70 20.20
C GLY A 725 43.53 6.64 20.91
N PRO A 726 43.61 6.43 22.24
CA PRO A 726 42.94 5.31 22.90
C PRO A 726 41.44 5.60 23.15
N VAL A 727 40.71 5.98 22.11
CA VAL A 727 39.30 6.33 22.18
C VAL A 727 38.55 5.50 21.14
N GLU A 728 37.95 4.40 21.61
CA GLU A 728 36.96 3.63 20.86
C GLU A 728 35.61 3.76 21.60
N LYS A 729 34.52 4.00 20.88
CA LYS A 729 33.17 3.99 21.44
C LYS A 729 32.33 2.93 20.73
N ALA A 730 31.71 2.06 21.52
CA ALA A 730 30.77 1.04 21.01
C ALA A 730 29.47 1.70 20.56
N TYR A 731 28.98 1.29 19.40
CA TYR A 731 27.60 1.49 18.98
C TYR A 731 26.88 0.13 18.96
N PRO A 732 25.84 -0.08 19.79
CA PRO A 732 25.09 -1.33 19.80
C PRO A 732 24.17 -1.42 18.59
N ILE A 733 24.17 -2.58 17.93
CA ILE A 733 23.34 -2.90 16.78
C ILE A 733 22.25 -3.87 17.22
N ILE A 734 21.00 -3.60 16.84
CA ILE A 734 19.90 -4.55 16.98
C ILE A 734 20.01 -5.53 15.82
N VAL A 735 20.25 -6.81 16.14
CA VAL A 735 20.40 -7.87 15.13
C VAL A 735 19.01 -8.34 14.69
N PRO A 736 18.71 -8.38 13.38
CA PRO A 736 17.44 -8.92 12.88
C PRO A 736 17.37 -10.44 13.14
N THR A 737 16.19 -10.97 13.51
CA THR A 737 15.98 -12.42 13.65
C THR A 737 15.45 -13.08 12.36
N SER A 738 15.21 -12.28 11.32
CA SER A 738 14.84 -12.74 9.97
C SER A 738 15.07 -11.60 8.97
N GLY A 739 15.60 -11.91 7.78
CA GLY A 739 15.85 -10.93 6.72
C GLY A 739 17.06 -10.01 6.95
N TRP A 740 17.48 -9.30 5.89
CA TRP A 740 18.56 -8.32 5.96
C TRP A 740 18.07 -7.05 6.67
N SER A 741 18.95 -6.44 7.47
CA SER A 741 18.71 -5.13 8.10
C SER A 741 19.74 -4.14 7.58
N SER A 742 19.27 -3.09 6.91
CA SER A 742 20.07 -1.94 6.48
C SER A 742 20.06 -0.87 7.56
N ILE A 743 21.25 -0.49 8.03
CA ILE A 743 21.40 0.39 9.20
C ILE A 743 22.29 1.58 8.87
N ASP A 744 21.73 2.77 8.99
CA ASP A 744 22.48 4.04 8.93
C ASP A 744 22.81 4.54 10.34
N ILE A 745 24.09 4.53 10.70
CA ILE A 745 24.59 4.94 12.00
C ILE A 745 25.18 6.36 11.89
N PRO A 746 24.61 7.38 12.56
CA PRO A 746 25.17 8.73 12.55
C PRO A 746 26.61 8.76 13.07
N LEU A 747 27.55 9.33 12.32
CA LEU A 747 28.97 9.37 12.71
C LEU A 747 29.22 10.15 14.02
N GLY A 748 28.32 11.08 14.36
CA GLY A 748 28.31 11.77 15.64
C GLY A 748 28.21 10.83 16.85
N ASP A 749 27.62 9.65 16.68
CA ASP A 749 27.48 8.64 17.74
C ASP A 749 28.80 7.94 18.09
N PHE A 750 29.86 8.11 17.28
CA PHE A 750 31.20 7.62 17.61
C PHE A 750 32.05 8.64 18.40
N THR A 751 31.53 9.83 18.74
CA THR A 751 32.25 10.80 19.60
C THR A 751 32.73 10.13 20.90
N PRO A 752 34.04 10.17 21.25
CA PRO A 752 35.07 11.13 20.81
C PRO A 752 36.10 10.64 19.77
N VAL A 753 35.75 9.69 18.89
CA VAL A 753 36.60 9.30 17.76
C VAL A 753 36.91 10.51 16.87
N ASP A 754 38.18 10.64 16.44
CA ASP A 754 38.62 11.67 15.48
C ASP A 754 38.28 11.23 14.05
N LEU A 755 37.19 11.79 13.49
CA LEU A 755 36.69 11.43 12.16
C LEU A 755 37.64 11.86 11.02
N SER A 756 38.65 12.70 11.28
CA SER A 756 39.63 13.09 10.25
C SER A 756 40.73 12.06 9.98
N ASP A 757 40.82 11.02 10.81
CA ASP A 757 41.94 10.07 10.83
C ASP A 757 41.48 8.64 11.23
N VAL A 758 40.34 8.19 10.71
CA VAL A 758 39.83 6.84 10.97
C VAL A 758 40.60 5.84 10.12
N PHE A 759 41.34 4.94 10.74
CA PHE A 759 42.19 3.98 10.01
C PHE A 759 41.79 2.52 10.23
N GLN A 760 40.90 2.26 11.18
CA GLN A 760 40.44 0.92 11.55
C GLN A 760 38.97 0.95 11.99
N MET A 761 38.29 -0.19 11.85
CA MET A 761 36.97 -0.44 12.43
C MET A 761 36.92 -1.84 13.05
N LYS A 762 35.97 -2.08 13.95
CA LYS A 762 35.85 -3.36 14.66
C LYS A 762 34.38 -3.70 14.93
N PHE A 763 34.06 -4.98 14.80
CA PHE A 763 32.80 -5.57 15.25
C PHE A 763 33.05 -6.44 16.49
N GLU A 764 32.16 -6.42 17.48
CA GLU A 764 32.22 -7.25 18.69
C GLU A 764 30.83 -7.82 18.98
N GLY A 765 30.74 -9.14 19.12
CA GLY A 765 29.46 -9.81 19.21
C GLY A 765 29.57 -11.32 19.43
N ASP A 766 28.50 -12.02 19.12
CA ASP A 766 28.38 -13.48 19.16
C ASP A 766 27.73 -14.03 17.87
N GLY A 767 27.67 -15.36 17.74
CA GLY A 767 26.98 -16.04 16.63
C GLY A 767 27.69 -15.95 15.27
N GLU A 768 26.92 -16.18 14.21
CA GLU A 768 27.32 -16.00 12.81
C GLU A 768 26.69 -14.72 12.26
N VAL A 769 27.48 -13.84 11.67
CA VAL A 769 27.02 -12.54 11.16
C VAL A 769 27.45 -12.37 9.70
N TYR A 770 26.48 -12.04 8.86
CA TYR A 770 26.67 -11.70 7.46
C TYR A 770 26.66 -10.19 7.35
N LEU A 771 27.69 -9.65 6.72
CA LEU A 771 27.91 -8.23 6.53
C LEU A 771 28.11 -7.97 5.05
N ASP A 772 27.35 -7.02 4.54
CA ASP A 772 27.57 -6.45 3.23
C ASP A 772 27.36 -4.94 3.28
N ASN A 773 27.72 -4.25 2.21
CA ASN A 773 27.50 -2.83 2.03
C ASN A 773 27.97 -1.99 3.24
N ILE A 774 29.22 -2.21 3.65
CA ILE A 774 29.89 -1.40 4.66
C ILE A 774 30.43 -0.15 3.96
N TYR A 775 29.79 1.00 4.15
CA TYR A 775 30.27 2.25 3.56
C TYR A 775 29.89 3.48 4.40
N PHE A 776 30.66 4.55 4.26
CA PHE A 776 30.32 5.85 4.84
C PHE A 776 29.66 6.70 3.78
N TYR A 777 28.64 7.49 4.13
CA TYR A 777 28.07 8.45 3.18
C TYR A 777 27.65 9.76 3.83
N GLY A 778 27.62 10.83 3.03
CA GLY A 778 27.12 12.15 3.41
C GLY A 778 25.96 12.57 2.52
N THR A 779 25.04 13.41 3.03
CA THR A 779 23.93 13.95 2.22
C THR A 779 24.34 15.15 1.34
N GLY A 780 25.64 15.47 1.28
CA GLY A 780 26.20 16.59 0.52
C GLY A 780 27.36 16.15 -0.38
N GLY A 781 27.14 16.27 -1.70
CA GLY A 781 28.09 15.99 -2.79
C GLY A 781 29.54 16.39 -2.55
N ASN A 782 30.42 15.41 -2.29
CA ASN A 782 31.64 15.10 -3.06
C ASN A 782 32.67 14.25 -2.28
N GLY A 783 33.10 13.14 -2.89
CA GLY A 783 34.53 12.91 -3.12
C GLY A 783 35.03 11.47 -3.06
N GLY A 784 34.85 10.70 -4.14
CA GLY A 784 35.87 9.70 -4.53
C GLY A 784 35.36 8.44 -5.24
N GLY A 785 35.24 8.47 -6.56
CA GLY A 785 35.52 7.27 -7.35
C GLY A 785 34.59 6.88 -8.48
N ASP A 786 33.64 7.73 -8.92
CA ASP A 786 32.88 7.40 -10.12
C ASP A 786 33.85 7.12 -11.29
N MET A 787 33.64 6.02 -12.00
CA MET A 787 34.17 5.78 -13.34
C MET A 787 33.00 5.80 -14.34
N PRO A 788 33.21 6.11 -15.62
CA PRO A 788 32.13 6.02 -16.59
C PRO A 788 31.62 4.57 -16.70
N THR A 789 30.33 4.35 -16.43
CA THR A 789 29.68 3.03 -16.55
C THR A 789 29.26 2.69 -17.97
N GLN A 790 29.20 3.69 -18.86
CA GLN A 790 28.97 3.56 -20.29
C GLN A 790 30.25 3.89 -21.06
N ALA A 791 30.45 3.24 -22.21
CA ALA A 791 31.51 3.62 -23.14
C ALA A 791 31.32 5.06 -23.63
N ALA A 792 32.40 5.74 -24.03
CA ALA A 792 32.29 7.04 -24.67
C ALA A 792 31.44 6.95 -25.95
N PRO A 793 30.70 8.02 -26.30
CA PRO A 793 29.88 8.05 -27.51
C PRO A 793 30.68 7.64 -28.76
N VAL A 794 30.07 6.82 -29.63
CA VAL A 794 30.73 6.38 -30.86
C VAL A 794 30.81 7.57 -31.84
N PRO A 795 32.02 7.98 -32.31
CA PRO A 795 32.15 9.07 -33.26
C PRO A 795 31.46 8.77 -34.59
N THR A 796 30.79 9.76 -35.16
CA THR A 796 30.00 9.62 -36.40
C THR A 796 30.67 10.20 -37.64
N GLN A 797 31.82 10.86 -37.47
CA GLN A 797 32.51 11.54 -38.56
C GLN A 797 33.05 10.57 -39.61
N ASN A 798 33.04 10.99 -40.87
CA ASN A 798 33.56 10.17 -41.96
C ASN A 798 35.07 9.97 -41.79
N GLU A 799 35.53 8.72 -41.75
CA GLU A 799 36.95 8.39 -41.54
C GLU A 799 37.88 9.09 -42.55
N ALA A 800 37.42 9.36 -43.78
CA ALA A 800 38.20 10.09 -44.78
C ALA A 800 38.50 11.55 -44.38
N ASP A 801 37.68 12.12 -43.51
CA ASP A 801 37.76 13.50 -43.03
C ASP A 801 38.35 13.59 -41.62
N VAL A 802 38.83 12.48 -41.05
CA VAL A 802 39.39 12.41 -39.69
C VAL A 802 40.91 12.18 -39.70
N ILE A 803 41.61 12.82 -38.77
CA ILE A 803 42.98 12.49 -38.36
C ILE A 803 42.92 12.09 -36.88
N SER A 804 42.95 10.78 -36.60
CA SER A 804 42.74 10.25 -35.24
C SER A 804 44.03 10.14 -34.44
N VAL A 805 44.01 10.64 -33.20
CA VAL A 805 45.09 10.52 -32.22
C VAL A 805 44.85 9.30 -31.34
N PHE A 806 43.62 9.13 -30.83
CA PHE A 806 43.20 8.01 -29.99
C PHE A 806 41.68 7.79 -30.13
N SER A 807 41.27 6.68 -30.73
CA SER A 807 39.87 6.24 -30.87
C SER A 807 39.86 4.77 -31.31
N ASP A 808 38.86 3.99 -30.89
CA ASP A 808 38.63 2.64 -31.43
C ASP A 808 37.86 2.66 -32.77
N SER A 809 37.22 3.78 -33.12
CA SER A 809 36.40 3.91 -34.32
C SER A 809 37.19 4.32 -35.58
N TYR A 810 38.40 4.85 -35.41
CA TYR A 810 39.24 5.35 -36.51
C TYR A 810 40.67 4.82 -36.48
N GLN A 811 41.33 4.81 -37.64
CA GLN A 811 42.75 4.50 -37.69
C GLN A 811 43.60 5.61 -37.03
N ASN A 812 44.19 5.30 -35.88
CA ASN A 812 45.06 6.21 -35.13
C ASN A 812 46.44 6.42 -35.79
N ILE A 813 47.04 7.60 -35.55
CA ILE A 813 48.41 7.91 -35.99
C ILE A 813 49.40 6.90 -35.41
N GLU A 814 50.13 6.20 -36.29
CA GLU A 814 51.10 5.19 -35.90
C GLU A 814 52.22 5.77 -35.02
N ASN A 815 52.63 5.01 -34.00
CA ASN A 815 53.69 5.36 -33.04
C ASN A 815 53.42 6.60 -32.18
N THR A 816 52.14 6.96 -31.98
CA THR A 816 51.76 7.97 -30.99
C THR A 816 52.10 7.47 -29.57
N ASP A 817 52.86 8.27 -28.83
CA ASP A 817 53.23 8.01 -27.45
C ASP A 817 52.29 8.79 -26.52
N LEU A 818 51.35 8.04 -25.93
CA LEU A 818 50.32 8.58 -25.01
C LEU A 818 50.89 8.91 -23.63
N ASN A 819 52.12 8.47 -23.32
CA ASN A 819 52.80 8.81 -22.08
C ASN A 819 54.31 9.03 -22.27
N PRO A 820 54.71 10.16 -22.88
CA PRO A 820 56.11 10.49 -23.19
C PRO A 820 56.95 10.88 -21.96
N ASN A 821 56.36 10.88 -20.76
CA ASN A 821 57.01 11.17 -19.48
C ASN A 821 57.86 12.47 -19.48
N TRP A 822 57.20 13.62 -19.65
CA TRP A 822 57.77 14.96 -19.55
C TRP A 822 58.12 15.40 -18.11
N GLY A 823 58.00 14.51 -17.11
CA GLY A 823 58.23 14.81 -15.69
C GLY A 823 56.96 15.16 -14.91
N GLN A 824 55.80 14.79 -15.45
CA GLN A 824 54.51 14.91 -14.79
C GLN A 824 54.34 13.94 -13.62
N ALA A 825 53.39 14.24 -12.73
CA ALA A 825 53.03 13.40 -11.60
C ALA A 825 51.79 12.53 -11.89
N THR A 826 51.04 12.88 -12.93
CA THR A 826 49.85 12.15 -13.42
C THR A 826 50.16 10.69 -13.72
N GLN A 827 49.29 9.80 -13.25
CA GLN A 827 49.34 8.39 -13.58
C GLN A 827 48.44 8.13 -14.78
N VAL A 828 48.96 7.42 -15.78
CA VAL A 828 48.23 7.14 -17.03
C VAL A 828 48.01 5.64 -17.18
N SER A 829 46.77 5.24 -17.40
CA SER A 829 46.36 3.88 -17.79
C SER A 829 45.39 3.93 -18.98
N GLN A 830 45.16 2.77 -19.59
CA GLN A 830 44.02 2.55 -20.49
C GLN A 830 43.09 1.55 -19.82
N LEU A 831 41.79 1.80 -19.94
CA LEU A 831 40.72 0.95 -19.43
C LEU A 831 39.86 0.49 -20.59
N ASP A 832 39.32 -0.72 -20.49
CA ASP A 832 38.28 -1.22 -21.40
C ASP A 832 36.92 -1.02 -20.72
N ILE A 833 36.11 -0.11 -21.24
CA ILE A 833 34.76 0.18 -20.77
C ILE A 833 33.79 -0.30 -21.85
N GLN A 834 33.08 -1.40 -21.55
CA GLN A 834 32.14 -2.05 -22.47
C GLN A 834 32.69 -2.38 -23.87
N GLY A 835 33.98 -2.70 -24.00
CA GLY A 835 34.62 -3.00 -25.27
C GLY A 835 35.23 -1.79 -25.98
N ASN A 836 35.24 -0.61 -25.32
CA ASN A 836 35.85 0.62 -25.81
C ASN A 836 37.04 1.03 -24.90
N ASN A 837 38.22 1.23 -25.50
CA ASN A 837 39.46 1.64 -24.87
C ASN A 837 39.44 3.12 -24.52
N THR A 838 39.43 3.42 -23.23
CA THR A 838 39.43 4.77 -22.67
C THR A 838 40.78 5.09 -22.01
N LEU A 839 41.31 6.30 -22.20
CA LEU A 839 42.48 6.79 -21.45
C LEU A 839 42.05 7.30 -20.07
N LEU A 840 42.72 6.86 -19.02
CA LEU A 840 42.52 7.34 -17.66
C LEU A 840 43.77 8.08 -17.16
N TYR A 841 43.59 9.32 -16.74
CA TYR A 841 44.57 10.15 -16.07
C TYR A 841 44.18 10.32 -14.60
N ILE A 842 44.92 9.72 -13.68
CA ILE A 842 44.69 9.85 -12.23
C ILE A 842 45.59 10.96 -11.66
N GLY A 843 44.99 11.85 -10.88
CA GLY A 843 45.65 12.99 -10.26
C GLY A 843 46.30 13.89 -11.30
N LEU A 844 45.52 14.33 -12.31
CA LEU A 844 46.04 15.15 -13.40
C LEU A 844 46.67 16.41 -12.82
N ASN A 845 47.95 16.63 -13.15
CA ASN A 845 48.61 17.91 -12.95
C ASN A 845 49.00 18.49 -14.31
N TYR A 846 49.57 17.67 -15.17
CA TYR A 846 49.57 17.84 -16.63
C TYR A 846 49.98 16.51 -17.27
N GLN A 847 49.52 16.24 -18.49
CA GLN A 847 49.88 15.05 -19.24
C GLN A 847 50.08 15.37 -20.71
N GLY A 848 51.18 14.92 -21.29
CA GLY A 848 51.51 15.11 -22.70
C GLY A 848 51.17 13.89 -23.55
N ILE A 849 50.90 14.12 -24.84
CA ILE A 849 50.86 13.09 -25.90
C ILE A 849 51.83 13.54 -26.99
N THR A 850 52.76 12.66 -27.40
CA THR A 850 53.67 12.94 -28.52
C THR A 850 53.24 12.14 -29.75
N LEU A 851 52.92 12.84 -30.84
CA LEU A 851 52.50 12.20 -32.09
C LEU A 851 53.69 11.52 -32.78
N GLY A 852 53.45 10.36 -33.40
CA GLY A 852 54.51 9.58 -34.04
C GLY A 852 55.16 10.27 -35.26
N SER A 853 54.49 11.26 -35.83
CA SER A 853 55.03 12.18 -36.85
C SER A 853 54.25 13.51 -36.84
N PRO A 854 54.83 14.63 -37.32
CA PRO A 854 54.10 15.89 -37.43
C PRO A 854 52.87 15.76 -38.34
N GLN A 855 51.74 16.30 -37.89
CA GLN A 855 50.47 16.28 -38.61
C GLN A 855 50.11 17.66 -39.15
N ASP A 856 49.73 17.73 -40.42
CA ASP A 856 49.11 18.90 -41.03
C ASP A 856 47.60 18.81 -40.86
N VAL A 857 47.06 19.59 -39.92
CA VAL A 857 45.62 19.71 -39.64
C VAL A 857 45.06 21.03 -40.17
N SER A 858 45.82 21.77 -41.00
CA SER A 858 45.42 23.10 -41.49
C SER A 858 44.18 23.08 -42.40
N SER A 859 43.80 21.90 -42.92
CA SER A 859 42.58 21.68 -43.69
C SER A 859 41.41 21.15 -42.85
N LYS A 860 41.56 21.04 -41.53
CA LYS A 860 40.52 20.61 -40.59
C LYS A 860 39.89 21.83 -39.91
N GLU A 861 38.73 21.64 -39.30
CA GLU A 861 37.97 22.72 -38.64
C GLU A 861 38.03 22.58 -37.12
N SER A 862 37.91 21.36 -36.60
CA SER A 862 37.78 21.09 -35.16
C SER A 862 38.76 20.03 -34.66
N PHE A 863 39.09 20.13 -33.37
CA PHE A 863 39.65 19.05 -32.56
C PHE A 863 38.56 18.52 -31.62
N HIS A 864 38.24 17.24 -31.74
CA HIS A 864 37.25 16.53 -30.93
C HIS A 864 37.91 15.82 -29.75
N VAL A 865 37.22 15.77 -28.62
CA VAL A 865 37.55 14.93 -27.47
C VAL A 865 36.29 14.59 -26.69
N ASP A 866 36.13 13.31 -26.34
CA ASP A 866 35.18 12.88 -25.33
C ASP A 866 35.86 12.90 -23.97
N ILE A 867 35.24 13.61 -23.02
CA ILE A 867 35.74 13.73 -21.66
C ILE A 867 34.70 13.23 -20.66
N TRP A 868 35.17 12.58 -19.62
CA TRP A 868 34.37 12.23 -18.46
C TRP A 868 35.24 12.45 -17.22
N THR A 869 34.66 13.07 -16.19
CA THR A 869 35.36 13.32 -14.92
C THR A 869 34.34 13.48 -13.81
N ALA A 870 34.62 12.86 -12.67
CA ALA A 870 33.83 13.03 -11.44
C ALA A 870 34.32 14.21 -10.58
N ASN A 871 35.62 14.50 -10.61
CA ASN A 871 36.27 15.27 -9.55
C ASN A 871 37.20 16.40 -10.04
N SER A 872 37.47 16.51 -11.34
CA SER A 872 38.19 17.67 -11.88
C SER A 872 37.26 18.86 -12.05
N LYS A 873 37.75 20.04 -11.64
CA LYS A 873 37.06 21.33 -11.77
C LYS A 873 37.71 22.21 -12.84
N LEU A 874 38.86 21.79 -13.34
CA LEU A 874 39.65 22.50 -14.33
C LEU A 874 40.29 21.50 -15.28
N LEU A 875 40.00 21.64 -16.58
CA LEU A 875 40.70 20.91 -17.63
C LEU A 875 41.05 21.85 -18.78
N ASN A 876 42.30 21.84 -19.22
CA ASN A 876 42.77 22.57 -20.38
C ASN A 876 43.43 21.62 -21.35
N VAL A 877 43.27 21.89 -22.65
CA VAL A 877 43.98 21.20 -23.72
C VAL A 877 44.81 22.19 -24.54
N SER A 878 46.01 21.80 -24.94
CA SER A 878 46.90 22.60 -25.78
C SER A 878 47.39 21.80 -26.97
N LEU A 879 47.39 22.43 -28.15
CA LEU A 879 48.07 21.92 -29.34
C LEU A 879 49.47 22.53 -29.44
N ILE A 880 50.47 21.72 -29.80
CA ILE A 880 51.88 22.14 -29.83
C ILE A 880 52.48 21.81 -31.21
N SER A 881 53.08 22.82 -31.85
CA SER A 881 53.80 22.74 -33.13
C SER A 881 55.32 22.87 -32.93
N SER A 882 56.15 22.65 -33.96
CA SER A 882 57.62 22.79 -33.79
C SER A 882 58.08 24.25 -33.61
N GLY A 883 57.99 24.76 -32.38
CA GLY A 883 58.33 26.13 -31.99
C GLY A 883 57.75 26.49 -30.61
N PRO A 884 58.06 27.66 -30.02
CA PRO A 884 57.65 28.00 -28.66
C PRO A 884 56.19 28.48 -28.54
N ALA A 885 55.28 27.99 -29.40
CA ALA A 885 53.88 28.37 -29.37
C ALA A 885 53.03 27.23 -28.78
N GLU A 886 52.64 27.42 -27.52
CA GLU A 886 51.66 26.60 -26.80
C GLU A 886 50.54 27.56 -26.40
N THR A 887 49.33 27.33 -26.91
CA THR A 887 48.12 28.04 -26.46
C THR A 887 47.15 27.01 -25.91
N ALA A 888 46.68 27.25 -24.69
CA ALA A 888 45.73 26.38 -24.01
C ALA A 888 44.30 26.86 -24.24
N TYR A 889 43.39 25.91 -24.45
CA TYR A 889 41.95 26.11 -24.45
C TYR A 889 41.36 25.46 -23.20
N SER A 890 40.55 26.20 -22.46
CA SER A 890 39.88 25.69 -21.27
C SER A 890 38.60 24.95 -21.66
N LEU A 891 38.51 23.70 -21.23
CA LEU A 891 37.35 22.84 -21.43
C LEU A 891 36.38 23.00 -20.26
N SER A 892 35.09 22.97 -20.54
CA SER A 892 34.07 22.77 -19.51
C SER A 892 34.10 21.32 -19.09
N VAL A 893 34.25 21.05 -17.79
CA VAL A 893 34.20 19.69 -17.25
C VAL A 893 32.74 19.24 -17.07
N PRO A 894 32.35 18.03 -17.51
CA PRO A 894 31.00 17.50 -17.30
C PRO A 894 30.65 17.43 -15.82
N THR A 895 29.36 17.66 -15.50
CA THR A 895 28.82 17.41 -14.16
C THR A 895 28.12 16.06 -14.04
N ASN A 896 27.76 15.42 -15.17
CA ASN A 896 27.18 14.07 -15.26
C ASN A 896 27.46 13.49 -16.65
N GLY A 897 27.99 12.26 -16.74
CA GLY A 897 28.16 11.54 -18.00
C GLY A 897 29.28 12.05 -18.93
N TRP A 898 29.41 11.42 -20.10
CA TRP A 898 30.41 11.77 -21.11
C TRP A 898 30.04 13.10 -21.78
N SER A 899 31.01 13.98 -21.95
CA SER A 899 30.88 15.20 -22.76
C SER A 899 31.73 15.12 -24.01
N SER A 900 31.06 15.13 -25.16
CA SER A 900 31.69 15.24 -26.48
C SER A 900 31.94 16.71 -26.81
N ILE A 901 33.21 17.10 -26.95
CA ILE A 901 33.58 18.50 -27.12
C ILE A 901 34.33 18.70 -28.44
N ASP A 902 33.79 19.59 -29.26
CA ASP A 902 34.43 20.09 -30.47
C ASP A 902 35.05 21.47 -30.27
N ILE A 903 36.37 21.54 -30.37
CA ILE A 903 37.14 22.77 -30.23
C ILE A 903 37.54 23.26 -31.62
N GLN A 904 37.05 24.43 -32.01
CA GLN A 904 37.43 25.06 -33.27
C GLN A 904 38.94 25.33 -33.30
N LEU A 905 39.63 24.96 -34.37
CA LEU A 905 41.09 25.12 -34.47
C LEU A 905 41.53 26.59 -34.46
N SER A 906 40.62 27.53 -34.73
CA SER A 906 40.87 28.97 -34.55
C SER A 906 41.12 29.38 -33.10
N GLU A 907 40.70 28.55 -32.12
CA GLU A 907 40.88 28.79 -30.68
C GLU A 907 42.31 28.51 -30.19
N PHE A 908 43.22 28.07 -31.09
CA PHE A 908 44.65 27.88 -30.79
C PHE A 908 45.53 28.93 -31.52
N PRO A 909 45.36 30.24 -31.25
CA PRO A 909 46.07 31.28 -31.98
C PRO A 909 47.59 31.20 -31.78
N GLY A 910 48.33 31.18 -32.88
CA GLY A 910 49.79 31.17 -32.88
C GLY A 910 50.43 29.78 -32.94
N VAL A 911 49.63 28.70 -32.87
CA VAL A 911 50.07 27.34 -33.18
C VAL A 911 50.12 27.15 -34.70
N ASP A 912 51.19 26.54 -35.22
CA ASP A 912 51.28 26.18 -36.64
C ASP A 912 50.49 24.89 -36.91
N LEU A 913 49.24 25.04 -37.36
CA LEU A 913 48.34 23.92 -37.66
C LEU A 913 48.85 23.01 -38.80
N GLY A 914 49.86 23.43 -39.57
CA GLY A 914 50.50 22.58 -40.57
C GLY A 914 51.54 21.59 -40.00
N ASP A 915 51.85 21.68 -38.70
CA ASP A 915 52.96 20.97 -38.07
C ASP A 915 52.69 20.64 -36.60
N ILE A 916 51.53 20.07 -36.29
CA ILE A 916 51.20 19.63 -34.93
C ILE A 916 52.01 18.40 -34.58
N ILE A 917 52.74 18.45 -33.46
CA ILE A 917 53.64 17.39 -33.01
C ILE A 917 53.26 16.80 -31.65
N GLN A 918 52.55 17.56 -30.80
CA GLN A 918 52.19 17.13 -29.45
C GLN A 918 50.85 17.73 -29.01
N LEU A 919 50.19 17.03 -28.09
CA LEU A 919 49.05 17.54 -27.32
C LEU A 919 49.43 17.58 -25.84
N LYS A 920 48.81 18.47 -25.08
CA LYS A 920 48.97 18.53 -23.62
C LYS A 920 47.65 18.81 -22.94
N PHE A 921 47.35 18.03 -21.91
CA PHE A 921 46.25 18.24 -20.98
C PHE A 921 46.80 18.76 -19.65
N ASP A 922 46.11 19.70 -19.01
CA ASP A 922 46.48 20.32 -17.72
C ASP A 922 45.21 20.51 -16.88
N GLY A 923 45.20 19.99 -15.66
CA GLY A 923 43.99 19.91 -14.84
C GLY A 923 44.26 19.62 -13.36
N ASP A 924 43.22 19.29 -12.61
CA ASP A 924 43.25 19.18 -11.14
C ASP A 924 42.55 17.96 -10.53
N GLY A 925 42.15 16.97 -11.32
CA GLY A 925 41.46 15.75 -10.87
C GLY A 925 41.72 14.53 -11.77
N ASP A 926 40.89 13.52 -11.66
CA ASP A 926 40.92 12.31 -12.49
C ASP A 926 40.11 12.53 -13.77
N ILE A 927 40.70 12.25 -14.93
CA ILE A 927 40.07 12.48 -16.23
C ILE A 927 40.07 11.19 -17.05
N TYR A 928 38.91 10.85 -17.58
CA TYR A 928 38.71 9.82 -18.59
C TYR A 928 38.58 10.52 -19.95
N LEU A 929 39.39 10.10 -20.91
CA LEU A 929 39.45 10.66 -22.25
C LEU A 929 39.27 9.57 -23.28
N ASP A 930 38.45 9.84 -24.29
CA ASP A 930 38.32 8.99 -25.46
C ASP A 930 38.07 9.83 -26.72
N ASN A 931 38.21 9.22 -27.89
CA ASN A 931 37.93 9.82 -29.19
C ASN A 931 38.64 11.18 -29.42
N LEU A 932 39.96 11.20 -29.28
CA LEU A 932 40.80 12.35 -29.59
C LEU A 932 41.10 12.37 -31.10
N PHE A 933 40.48 13.28 -31.86
CA PHE A 933 40.75 13.39 -33.30
C PHE A 933 40.52 14.78 -33.88
N PHE A 934 41.13 15.07 -35.02
CA PHE A 934 40.86 16.28 -35.81
C PHE A 934 39.94 15.95 -36.96
N TYR A 935 38.93 16.77 -37.21
CA TYR A 935 38.07 16.62 -38.37
C TYR A 935 37.70 17.97 -38.98
N GLY A 936 37.27 17.95 -40.23
CA GLY A 936 36.77 19.12 -40.91
C GLY A 936 35.58 18.71 -41.75
N ASP A 937 34.43 19.30 -41.46
CA ASP A 937 33.23 19.01 -42.21
C ASP A 937 33.41 19.58 -43.61
N SER A 938 33.45 18.70 -44.60
CA SER A 938 33.02 19.11 -45.94
C SER A 938 31.49 19.24 -45.95
N GLY A 939 30.96 20.17 -45.13
CA GLY A 939 29.54 20.54 -45.01
C GLY A 939 28.87 19.99 -43.76
N GLY A 940 28.65 20.86 -42.76
CA GLY A 940 28.00 20.53 -41.50
C GLY A 940 26.54 20.07 -41.65
N GLY A 941 26.17 19.18 -40.74
CA GLY A 941 24.81 18.73 -40.48
C GLY A 941 24.83 17.82 -39.26
N GLY A 942 24.38 18.34 -38.11
CA GLY A 942 23.80 17.48 -37.09
C GLY A 942 22.76 16.60 -37.77
N ILE A 943 22.50 15.41 -37.23
CA ILE A 943 21.47 14.55 -37.81
C ILE A 943 20.16 15.35 -37.70
N GLU A 944 19.70 15.97 -38.78
CA GLU A 944 18.44 16.68 -38.85
C GLU A 944 17.31 15.64 -38.78
N PRO A 945 16.13 15.99 -38.22
CA PRO A 945 15.00 15.08 -38.26
C PRO A 945 14.67 14.74 -39.72
N SER A 946 14.51 13.45 -40.02
CA SER A 946 14.26 12.99 -41.41
C SER A 946 12.80 13.15 -41.87
N GLN A 947 11.91 13.55 -40.95
CA GLN A 947 10.49 13.82 -41.18
C GLN A 947 10.13 15.14 -40.51
N ALA A 948 9.19 15.88 -41.09
CA ALA A 948 8.62 17.09 -40.48
C ALA A 948 7.92 16.79 -39.15
N ALA A 949 7.72 17.82 -38.33
CA ALA A 949 6.88 17.71 -37.14
C ALA A 949 5.44 17.28 -37.52
N PRO A 950 4.72 16.59 -36.62
CA PRO A 950 3.32 16.23 -36.85
C PRO A 950 2.47 17.44 -37.24
N THR A 951 1.60 17.32 -38.24
CA THR A 951 0.73 18.42 -38.63
C THR A 951 -0.37 18.64 -37.58
N PRO A 952 -0.52 19.85 -37.02
CA PRO A 952 -1.56 20.13 -36.03
C PRO A 952 -2.97 19.89 -36.58
N LEU A 953 -3.83 19.30 -35.76
CA LEU A 953 -5.23 18.98 -36.11
C LEU A 953 -6.26 19.99 -35.55
N GLN A 954 -5.80 20.99 -34.80
CA GLN A 954 -6.68 21.96 -34.15
C GLN A 954 -7.39 22.88 -35.16
N ASP A 955 -8.62 23.31 -34.83
CA ASP A 955 -9.32 24.32 -35.64
C ASP A 955 -8.57 25.65 -35.53
N ALA A 956 -8.18 26.22 -36.68
CA ALA A 956 -7.48 27.51 -36.75
C ALA A 956 -8.26 28.66 -36.09
N GLY A 957 -9.58 28.54 -35.89
CA GLY A 957 -10.39 29.51 -35.15
C GLY A 957 -10.18 29.50 -33.62
N GLU A 958 -9.66 28.39 -33.08
CA GLU A 958 -9.48 28.12 -31.65
C GLU A 958 -8.01 28.18 -31.21
N VAL A 959 -7.13 28.49 -32.17
CA VAL A 959 -5.68 28.51 -32.00
C VAL A 959 -5.16 29.95 -32.03
N THR A 960 -4.32 30.29 -31.06
CA THR A 960 -3.42 31.45 -31.14
C THR A 960 -2.00 30.93 -31.39
N SER A 961 -1.54 31.01 -32.63
CA SER A 961 -0.26 30.43 -33.04
C SER A 961 0.90 31.40 -32.89
N ILE A 962 2.03 30.87 -32.41
CA ILE A 962 3.28 31.62 -32.27
C ILE A 962 4.24 31.28 -33.41
N TYR A 963 4.36 30.00 -33.75
CA TYR A 963 5.16 29.49 -34.84
C TYR A 963 4.55 28.17 -35.37
N SER A 964 4.00 28.17 -36.58
CA SER A 964 3.51 26.97 -37.26
C SER A 964 3.24 27.24 -38.74
N ASP A 965 3.51 26.24 -39.59
CA ASP A 965 3.07 26.28 -41.00
C ASP A 965 1.54 26.09 -41.18
N ALA A 966 0.88 25.48 -40.20
CA ALA A 966 -0.54 25.14 -40.27
C ALA A 966 -1.45 26.32 -39.90
N PHE A 967 -0.94 27.29 -39.14
CA PHE A 967 -1.71 28.40 -38.58
C PHE A 967 -1.15 29.76 -39.00
N ILE A 968 -1.89 30.83 -38.71
CA ILE A 968 -1.39 32.19 -38.90
C ILE A 968 -0.73 32.64 -37.60
N ASP A 969 0.59 32.78 -37.63
CA ASP A 969 1.39 33.23 -36.49
C ASP A 969 1.13 34.70 -36.12
N ILE A 970 1.35 35.02 -34.84
CA ILE A 970 1.34 36.41 -34.35
C ILE A 970 2.40 37.24 -35.10
N PRO A 971 2.01 38.30 -35.81
CA PRO A 971 2.96 39.10 -36.57
C PRO A 971 3.98 39.80 -35.68
N GLY A 972 5.25 39.72 -36.07
CA GLY A 972 6.34 40.47 -35.42
C GLY A 972 6.88 39.83 -34.15
N THR A 973 6.55 38.57 -33.88
CA THR A 973 7.25 37.74 -32.88
C THR A 973 8.74 37.70 -33.19
N ASP A 974 9.55 38.02 -32.19
CA ASP A 974 11.02 37.99 -32.26
C ASP A 974 11.53 36.76 -31.51
N PHE A 975 11.89 35.71 -32.25
CA PHE A 975 12.45 34.47 -31.73
C PHE A 975 13.90 34.61 -31.26
N ASN A 976 14.54 35.76 -31.49
CA ASN A 976 15.88 36.05 -31.01
C ASN A 976 16.05 37.52 -30.53
N PRO A 977 15.44 37.88 -29.39
CA PRO A 977 15.48 39.24 -28.85
C PRO A 977 16.83 39.64 -28.22
N ASN A 978 17.86 38.77 -28.29
CA ASN A 978 19.21 38.99 -27.76
C ASN A 978 19.26 39.40 -26.26
N TRP A 979 18.70 38.59 -25.37
CA TRP A 979 18.77 38.75 -23.91
C TRP A 979 20.15 38.44 -23.31
N GLY A 980 21.12 38.02 -24.12
CA GLY A 980 22.46 37.61 -23.69
C GLY A 980 22.69 36.11 -23.76
N GLN A 981 21.79 35.37 -24.42
CA GLN A 981 21.93 33.95 -24.70
C GLN A 981 23.09 33.62 -25.63
N ALA A 982 23.60 32.39 -25.51
CA ALA A 982 24.60 31.83 -26.41
C ALA A 982 23.96 31.01 -27.56
N THR A 983 22.70 30.58 -27.37
CA THR A 983 21.90 29.84 -28.37
C THR A 983 21.89 30.53 -29.74
N VAL A 984 22.11 29.74 -30.79
CA VAL A 984 21.98 30.19 -32.17
C VAL A 984 20.63 29.75 -32.71
N VAL A 985 19.76 30.72 -33.01
CA VAL A 985 18.45 30.45 -33.62
C VAL A 985 18.55 30.53 -35.14
N THR A 986 18.14 29.45 -35.81
CA THR A 986 17.97 29.39 -37.27
C THR A 986 16.62 28.81 -37.62
N GLU A 987 16.11 29.13 -38.81
CA GLU A 987 14.95 28.47 -39.40
C GLU A 987 15.47 27.53 -40.48
N VAL A 988 15.09 26.26 -40.39
CA VAL A 988 15.49 25.19 -41.30
C VAL A 988 14.25 24.56 -41.94
N GLU A 989 14.42 23.87 -43.06
CA GLU A 989 13.34 23.21 -43.78
C GLU A 989 13.47 21.70 -43.65
N ILE A 990 12.52 21.07 -42.95
CA ILE A 990 12.47 19.63 -42.74
C ILE A 990 11.29 19.06 -43.52
N ASP A 991 11.57 18.24 -44.54
CA ASP A 991 10.56 17.69 -45.48
C ASP A 991 9.56 18.74 -46.04
N GLY A 992 10.01 19.99 -46.21
CA GLY A 992 9.20 21.09 -46.76
C GLY A 992 8.35 21.85 -45.73
N ASN A 993 8.59 21.62 -44.45
CA ASN A 993 8.01 22.33 -43.31
C ASN A 993 9.11 23.18 -42.63
N SER A 994 8.77 24.43 -42.31
CA SER A 994 9.66 25.39 -41.67
C SER A 994 9.76 25.07 -40.17
N THR A 995 10.95 24.72 -39.70
CA THR A 995 11.23 24.34 -38.31
C THR A 995 12.24 25.31 -37.68
N LEU A 996 12.03 25.72 -36.42
CA LEU A 996 13.04 26.45 -35.66
C LEU A 996 14.10 25.50 -35.14
N LEU A 997 15.37 25.79 -35.43
CA LEU A 997 16.52 25.10 -34.85
C LEU A 997 17.23 26.02 -33.86
N TYR A 998 17.23 25.61 -32.60
CA TYR A 998 18.02 26.23 -31.53
C TYR A 998 19.28 25.41 -31.33
N SER A 999 20.39 25.86 -31.92
CA SER A 999 21.68 25.17 -31.81
C SER A 999 22.44 25.59 -30.56
N GLY A 1000 22.96 24.62 -29.81
CA GLY A 1000 23.67 24.85 -28.55
C GLY A 1000 22.85 25.62 -27.54
N LEU A 1001 21.59 25.21 -27.33
CA LEU A 1001 20.65 25.85 -26.41
C LEU A 1001 21.29 25.99 -25.04
N ASN A 1002 21.24 27.20 -24.48
CA ASN A 1002 21.45 27.43 -23.05
C ASN A 1002 20.19 28.03 -22.43
N TYR A 1003 19.71 29.11 -23.03
CA TYR A 1003 18.34 29.57 -22.95
C TYR A 1003 18.03 30.38 -24.20
N GLN A 1004 16.77 30.50 -24.59
CA GLN A 1004 16.34 31.28 -25.73
C GLN A 1004 14.99 31.91 -25.44
N GLY A 1005 14.96 33.24 -25.46
CA GLY A 1005 13.73 34.02 -25.31
C GLY A 1005 13.00 34.17 -26.64
N THR A 1006 11.68 34.23 -26.58
CA THR A 1006 10.82 34.71 -27.66
C THR A 1006 10.01 35.90 -27.16
N MET A 1007 10.07 37.01 -27.88
CA MET A 1007 9.39 38.25 -27.53
C MET A 1007 8.20 38.49 -28.45
N LEU A 1008 7.01 38.60 -27.86
CA LEU A 1008 5.79 38.92 -28.59
C LEU A 1008 5.77 40.43 -28.90
N SER A 1009 5.28 40.80 -30.07
CA SER A 1009 5.27 42.21 -30.52
C SER A 1009 4.32 43.10 -29.71
N VAL A 1010 3.28 42.49 -29.14
CA VAL A 1010 2.34 43.07 -28.19
C VAL A 1010 1.93 41.99 -27.17
N PRO A 1011 1.58 42.36 -25.93
CA PRO A 1011 1.05 41.41 -24.96
C PRO A 1011 -0.15 40.66 -25.52
N GLN A 1012 -0.24 39.37 -25.21
CA GLN A 1012 -1.32 38.49 -25.61
C GLN A 1012 -2.13 38.02 -24.39
N ASP A 1013 -3.43 37.91 -24.60
CA ASP A 1013 -4.34 37.28 -23.65
C ASP A 1013 -4.52 35.82 -24.07
N PHE A 1014 -4.04 34.91 -23.21
CA PHE A 1014 -4.22 33.47 -23.32
C PHE A 1014 -5.12 32.94 -22.18
N SER A 1015 -5.77 33.80 -21.41
CA SER A 1015 -6.57 33.39 -20.24
C SER A 1015 -7.82 32.57 -20.62
N ASP A 1016 -8.23 32.62 -21.88
CA ASP A 1016 -9.31 31.82 -22.47
C ASP A 1016 -8.80 30.52 -23.14
N ARG A 1017 -7.49 30.24 -23.07
CA ARG A 1017 -6.87 29.02 -23.60
C ARG A 1017 -6.69 27.98 -22.49
N GLY A 1018 -6.66 26.70 -22.86
CA GLY A 1018 -6.44 25.59 -21.94
C GLY A 1018 -4.99 25.12 -21.89
N PHE A 1019 -4.31 25.13 -23.04
CA PHE A 1019 -3.01 24.50 -23.21
C PHE A 1019 -2.06 25.34 -24.07
N LEU A 1020 -0.75 25.18 -23.82
CA LEU A 1020 0.34 25.48 -24.73
C LEU A 1020 0.77 24.17 -25.42
N HIS A 1021 0.69 24.12 -26.74
CA HIS A 1021 1.17 23.02 -27.56
C HIS A 1021 2.60 23.29 -28.06
N LEU A 1022 3.42 22.23 -28.12
CA LEU A 1022 4.77 22.23 -28.68
C LEU A 1022 5.08 20.91 -29.37
N ASP A 1023 5.66 20.97 -30.57
CA ASP A 1023 6.40 19.85 -31.16
C ASP A 1023 7.89 20.09 -31.04
N PHE A 1024 8.62 19.11 -30.51
CA PHE A 1024 10.06 19.23 -30.37
C PHE A 1024 10.82 17.92 -30.61
N TRP A 1025 12.05 18.06 -31.07
CA TRP A 1025 12.95 16.94 -31.34
C TRP A 1025 14.41 17.29 -31.03
N SER A 1026 15.15 16.31 -30.51
CA SER A 1026 16.59 16.41 -30.32
C SER A 1026 17.24 15.04 -30.37
N VAL A 1027 18.54 15.00 -30.66
CA VAL A 1027 19.41 13.81 -30.56
C VAL A 1027 20.53 13.98 -29.53
N ASN A 1028 20.72 15.19 -29.03
CA ASN A 1028 21.86 15.58 -28.19
C ASN A 1028 21.46 16.52 -27.04
N SER A 1029 20.17 16.56 -26.70
CA SER A 1029 19.64 17.22 -25.51
C SER A 1029 18.98 16.21 -24.58
N ASP A 1030 19.21 16.38 -23.29
CA ASP A 1030 18.53 15.65 -22.21
C ASP A 1030 17.71 16.59 -21.31
N MET A 1031 17.75 17.90 -21.57
CA MET A 1031 17.10 18.93 -20.76
C MET A 1031 16.37 19.95 -21.63
N LEU A 1032 15.06 20.10 -21.41
CA LEU A 1032 14.26 21.17 -21.98
C LEU A 1032 13.20 21.64 -20.99
N SER A 1033 13.06 22.96 -20.82
CA SER A 1033 12.02 23.59 -20.04
C SER A 1033 11.47 24.80 -20.78
N VAL A 1034 10.18 25.08 -20.60
CA VAL A 1034 9.50 26.25 -21.16
C VAL A 1034 8.92 27.13 -20.06
N PHE A 1035 8.94 28.44 -20.26
CA PHE A 1035 8.44 29.44 -19.32
C PHE A 1035 7.53 30.43 -20.03
N LEU A 1036 6.38 30.77 -19.44
CA LEU A 1036 5.57 31.93 -19.84
C LEU A 1036 5.92 33.13 -18.97
N ILE A 1037 5.91 34.33 -19.56
CA ILE A 1037 6.37 35.55 -18.89
C ILE A 1037 5.34 36.67 -19.11
N SER A 1038 4.75 37.14 -18.01
CA SER A 1038 3.92 38.35 -17.91
C SER A 1038 4.70 39.48 -17.21
N PRO A 1039 4.28 40.76 -17.28
CA PRO A 1039 4.98 41.86 -16.60
C PRO A 1039 5.15 41.67 -15.08
N GLY A 1040 6.38 41.40 -14.62
CA GLY A 1040 6.73 41.19 -13.21
C GLY A 1040 7.82 40.12 -13.04
N PRO A 1041 8.38 39.89 -11.83
CA PRO A 1041 9.47 38.93 -11.64
C PRO A 1041 9.02 37.46 -11.47
N ASN A 1042 7.88 37.06 -12.05
CA ASN A 1042 7.35 35.71 -11.90
C ASN A 1042 7.55 34.92 -13.19
N GLU A 1043 8.47 33.95 -13.17
CA GLU A 1043 8.63 32.95 -14.23
C GLU A 1043 8.56 31.57 -13.56
N THR A 1044 7.60 30.75 -13.98
CA THR A 1044 7.45 29.36 -13.53
C THR A 1044 7.76 28.43 -14.69
N ALA A 1045 8.63 27.44 -14.47
CA ALA A 1045 9.05 26.49 -15.48
C ALA A 1045 8.05 25.35 -15.63
N ALA A 1046 7.80 24.92 -16.87
CA ALA A 1046 7.30 23.58 -17.17
C ALA A 1046 8.46 22.75 -17.75
N SER A 1047 8.93 21.77 -16.99
CA SER A 1047 10.00 20.86 -17.42
C SER A 1047 9.45 19.79 -18.38
N LEU A 1048 10.18 19.53 -19.46
CA LEU A 1048 9.79 18.59 -20.52
C LEU A 1048 10.80 17.45 -20.59
N SER A 1049 10.34 16.21 -20.73
CA SER A 1049 11.25 15.10 -21.04
C SER A 1049 11.65 15.12 -22.52
N VAL A 1050 12.94 15.01 -22.81
CA VAL A 1050 13.44 15.07 -24.19
C VAL A 1050 13.46 13.66 -24.79
N PRO A 1051 12.84 13.45 -25.97
CA PRO A 1051 12.85 12.13 -26.61
C PRO A 1051 14.25 11.79 -27.13
N THR A 1052 14.68 10.53 -26.98
CA THR A 1052 15.94 10.03 -27.55
C THR A 1052 15.81 9.64 -29.04
N SER A 1053 14.58 9.60 -29.57
CA SER A 1053 14.29 9.45 -31.01
C SER A 1053 12.87 9.92 -31.35
N GLY A 1054 12.67 10.47 -32.55
CA GLY A 1054 11.36 10.93 -33.07
C GLY A 1054 10.78 12.18 -32.42
N TRP A 1055 9.96 12.93 -33.17
CA TRP A 1055 9.27 14.13 -32.66
C TRP A 1055 8.38 13.81 -31.46
N ARG A 1056 8.38 14.72 -30.48
CA ARG A 1056 7.45 14.70 -29.36
C ARG A 1056 6.47 15.87 -29.47
N SER A 1057 5.19 15.53 -29.48
CA SER A 1057 4.07 16.47 -29.39
C SER A 1057 3.55 16.51 -27.95
N ILE A 1058 3.36 17.70 -27.39
CA ILE A 1058 2.84 17.84 -26.02
C ILE A 1058 1.91 19.03 -25.87
N ASP A 1059 0.82 18.82 -25.12
CA ASP A 1059 -0.05 19.88 -24.59
C ASP A 1059 0.27 20.12 -23.11
N ILE A 1060 0.75 21.32 -22.79
CA ILE A 1060 1.10 21.73 -21.44
C ILE A 1060 -0.09 22.51 -20.87
N PRO A 1061 -0.76 22.02 -19.81
CA PRO A 1061 -1.86 22.75 -19.18
C PRO A 1061 -1.37 24.13 -18.72
N LEU A 1062 -2.14 25.19 -19.02
CA LEU A 1062 -1.71 26.54 -18.60
C LEU A 1062 -1.67 26.71 -17.07
N SER A 1063 -2.28 25.80 -16.32
CA SER A 1063 -2.13 25.69 -14.86
C SER A 1063 -0.68 25.39 -14.41
N ALA A 1064 0.17 24.83 -15.28
CA ALA A 1064 1.58 24.59 -15.00
C ALA A 1064 2.38 25.90 -14.78
N PHE A 1065 1.91 27.02 -15.32
CA PHE A 1065 2.57 28.32 -15.23
C PHE A 1065 2.03 29.18 -14.09
N SER A 1066 1.92 28.60 -12.89
CA SER A 1066 1.38 29.29 -11.72
C SER A 1066 2.13 30.61 -11.43
N GLY A 1067 1.40 31.70 -11.21
CA GLY A 1067 1.97 33.02 -10.95
C GLY A 1067 2.23 33.90 -12.18
N VAL A 1068 2.00 33.39 -13.39
CA VAL A 1068 1.97 34.16 -14.65
C VAL A 1068 0.56 34.73 -14.86
N ASP A 1069 0.48 36.02 -15.20
CA ASP A 1069 -0.78 36.64 -15.64
C ASP A 1069 -1.05 36.26 -17.10
N LEU A 1070 -1.84 35.20 -17.30
CA LEU A 1070 -2.18 34.68 -18.63
C LEU A 1070 -2.95 35.67 -19.49
N ALA A 1071 -3.53 36.72 -18.91
CA ALA A 1071 -4.20 37.78 -19.67
C ALA A 1071 -3.23 38.82 -20.28
N ASP A 1072 -1.94 38.78 -19.91
CA ASP A 1072 -0.94 39.78 -20.31
C ASP A 1072 0.43 39.14 -20.53
N VAL A 1073 0.49 38.03 -21.28
CA VAL A 1073 1.76 37.36 -21.60
C VAL A 1073 2.51 38.15 -22.65
N ILE A 1074 3.75 38.53 -22.34
CA ILE A 1074 4.59 39.38 -23.20
C ILE A 1074 5.73 38.61 -23.86
N GLN A 1075 6.19 37.54 -23.23
CA GLN A 1075 7.38 36.80 -23.64
C GLN A 1075 7.22 35.34 -23.19
N PHE A 1076 8.02 34.45 -23.78
CA PHE A 1076 8.26 33.12 -23.25
C PHE A 1076 9.72 32.74 -23.49
N LYS A 1077 10.20 31.71 -22.79
CA LYS A 1077 11.62 31.32 -22.80
C LYS A 1077 11.72 29.81 -22.83
N PHE A 1078 12.63 29.29 -23.64
CA PHE A 1078 13.11 27.91 -23.54
C PHE A 1078 14.46 27.89 -22.83
N GLU A 1079 14.69 26.89 -21.99
CA GLU A 1079 15.95 26.67 -21.27
C GLU A 1079 16.30 25.19 -21.38
N GLY A 1080 17.56 24.88 -21.67
CA GLY A 1080 17.95 23.51 -22.00
C GLY A 1080 19.41 23.41 -22.45
N ASN A 1081 19.76 22.30 -23.08
CA ASN A 1081 21.07 22.02 -23.66
C ASN A 1081 20.97 21.43 -25.08
N GLY A 1082 22.10 21.23 -25.75
CA GLY A 1082 22.14 20.57 -27.07
C GLY A 1082 21.45 21.36 -28.19
N ASP A 1083 21.13 20.67 -29.28
CA ASP A 1083 20.35 21.24 -30.39
C ASP A 1083 18.89 20.82 -30.25
N ILE A 1084 17.96 21.78 -30.27
CA ILE A 1084 16.52 21.52 -30.24
C ILE A 1084 15.87 22.00 -31.53
N TYR A 1085 15.14 21.11 -32.18
CA TYR A 1085 14.23 21.45 -33.27
C TYR A 1085 12.85 21.67 -32.66
N LEU A 1086 12.23 22.81 -32.95
CA LEU A 1086 10.92 23.24 -32.46
C LEU A 1086 10.01 23.55 -33.65
N ASP A 1087 8.79 23.05 -33.60
CA ASP A 1087 7.72 23.45 -34.49
C ASP A 1087 6.38 23.49 -33.74
N ASN A 1088 5.34 24.02 -34.38
CA ASN A 1088 3.97 24.02 -33.90
C ASN A 1088 3.81 24.56 -32.47
N ILE A 1089 4.36 25.75 -32.23
CA ILE A 1089 4.20 26.48 -30.97
C ILE A 1089 2.89 27.24 -31.02
N TYR A 1090 1.86 26.80 -30.30
CA TYR A 1090 0.57 27.49 -30.29
C TYR A 1090 -0.24 27.27 -29.01
N PHE A 1091 -1.16 28.17 -28.72
CA PHE A 1091 -2.12 28.04 -27.61
C PHE A 1091 -3.49 27.68 -28.15
N HIS A 1092 -4.23 26.79 -27.49
CA HIS A 1092 -5.59 26.45 -27.91
C HIS A 1092 -6.57 26.30 -26.73
N GLY A 1093 -7.85 26.52 -27.01
CA GLY A 1093 -8.95 26.38 -26.04
C GLY A 1093 -9.32 24.93 -25.73
N THR A 1094 -10.21 24.74 -24.75
CA THR A 1094 -10.80 23.43 -24.39
C THR A 1094 -12.03 23.08 -25.24
N SER A 1095 -12.14 23.61 -26.46
CA SER A 1095 -13.31 23.42 -27.33
C SER A 1095 -13.45 21.97 -27.79
N SER A 1096 -14.14 21.18 -26.96
CA SER A 1096 -15.09 20.11 -27.28
C SER A 1096 -14.87 19.38 -28.62
N ASN A 1097 -13.67 18.85 -28.81
CA ASN A 1097 -13.36 17.75 -29.70
C ASN A 1097 -12.21 16.96 -29.09
N SER A 1098 -12.44 16.55 -27.84
CA SER A 1098 -11.55 15.67 -27.10
C SER A 1098 -11.56 14.28 -27.75
N GLY A 1099 -10.59 14.04 -28.63
CA GLY A 1099 -9.96 12.74 -28.67
C GLY A 1099 -9.21 12.59 -27.35
N TYR A 1100 -9.93 12.29 -26.28
CA TYR A 1100 -9.33 11.93 -25.00
C TYR A 1100 -8.50 10.67 -25.24
N THR A 1101 -7.19 10.79 -25.07
CA THR A 1101 -6.27 9.65 -25.19
C THR A 1101 -6.39 8.82 -23.92
N ILE A 1102 -6.80 7.57 -24.10
CA ILE A 1102 -6.42 6.51 -23.17
C ILE A 1102 -4.88 6.47 -23.11
N ASP A 1103 -4.29 6.35 -21.93
CA ASP A 1103 -2.83 6.28 -21.78
C ASP A 1103 -2.36 4.93 -22.34
N LEU A 1104 -1.58 4.95 -23.43
CA LEU A 1104 -1.17 3.76 -24.17
C LEU A 1104 0.35 3.65 -24.32
N PRO A 1105 0.89 2.42 -24.39
CA PRO A 1105 0.20 1.13 -24.17
C PRO A 1105 -0.18 0.87 -22.71
N ILE A 1106 -1.14 -0.03 -22.47
CA ILE A 1106 -1.36 -0.67 -21.15
C ILE A 1106 -0.55 -1.97 -21.17
N ASP A 1107 0.60 -1.93 -20.52
CA ASP A 1107 1.69 -2.91 -20.65
C ASP A 1107 2.14 -3.50 -19.30
N PHE A 1108 1.53 -3.08 -18.19
CA PHE A 1108 1.76 -3.63 -16.84
C PHE A 1108 3.20 -3.55 -16.32
N GLU A 1109 4.07 -2.78 -16.97
CA GLU A 1109 5.45 -2.56 -16.51
C GLU A 1109 5.48 -1.69 -15.25
N THR A 1110 6.58 -1.74 -14.48
CA THR A 1110 6.71 -1.04 -13.18
C THR A 1110 6.52 0.48 -13.27
N THR A 1111 6.77 1.06 -14.45
CA THR A 1111 6.53 2.48 -14.76
C THR A 1111 5.54 2.66 -15.92
N GLY A 1112 4.92 1.57 -16.36
CA GLY A 1112 3.98 1.51 -17.47
C GLY A 1112 2.53 1.65 -17.02
N ASN A 1113 1.58 1.62 -17.95
CA ASN A 1113 0.17 1.80 -17.61
C ASN A 1113 -0.47 0.44 -17.25
N GLY A 1114 -1.35 0.43 -16.24
CA GLY A 1114 -2.19 -0.73 -15.90
C GLY A 1114 -1.77 -1.52 -14.66
N SER A 1115 -0.49 -1.53 -14.28
CA SER A 1115 0.00 -2.23 -13.07
C SER A 1115 -0.34 -1.48 -11.78
N ASN A 1116 -0.44 -0.15 -11.86
CA ASN A 1116 -0.85 0.75 -10.79
C ASN A 1116 -2.37 1.01 -10.76
N TRP A 1117 -3.15 0.37 -11.62
CA TRP A 1117 -4.60 0.51 -11.72
C TRP A 1117 -5.33 -0.49 -10.82
N THR A 1118 -6.57 -0.19 -10.45
CA THR A 1118 -7.38 -1.08 -9.62
C THR A 1118 -8.16 -2.07 -10.48
N TRP A 1119 -7.76 -3.35 -10.48
CA TRP A 1119 -8.44 -4.42 -11.22
C TRP A 1119 -9.31 -5.29 -10.31
N SER A 1120 -10.59 -5.44 -10.65
CA SER A 1120 -11.52 -6.35 -9.98
C SER A 1120 -11.84 -7.55 -10.85
N VAL A 1121 -11.68 -8.77 -10.32
CA VAL A 1121 -12.13 -10.00 -10.97
C VAL A 1121 -13.60 -10.27 -10.64
N PHE A 1122 -14.35 -10.76 -11.63
CA PHE A 1122 -15.75 -11.10 -11.45
C PHE A 1122 -16.10 -12.45 -12.08
N GLU A 1123 -17.17 -13.05 -11.55
CA GLU A 1123 -17.82 -14.24 -12.10
C GLU A 1123 -16.91 -15.48 -12.19
N ASN A 1124 -15.86 -15.56 -11.36
CA ASN A 1124 -14.90 -16.67 -11.37
C ASN A 1124 -15.18 -17.76 -10.33
N ASP A 1125 -16.32 -17.71 -9.62
CA ASP A 1125 -16.61 -18.48 -8.38
C ASP A 1125 -15.93 -17.84 -7.15
N SER A 1126 -14.63 -18.09 -6.94
CA SER A 1126 -13.79 -17.21 -6.12
C SER A 1126 -13.17 -16.15 -7.03
N ASN A 1127 -13.19 -14.87 -6.62
CA ASN A 1127 -12.67 -13.76 -7.41
C ASN A 1127 -11.30 -13.29 -6.88
N PRO A 1128 -10.21 -14.06 -7.04
CA PRO A 1128 -8.88 -13.60 -6.65
C PRO A 1128 -8.52 -12.36 -7.49
N PRO A 1129 -7.74 -11.41 -6.95
CA PRO A 1129 -7.26 -10.25 -7.71
C PRO A 1129 -6.50 -10.66 -8.97
N VAL A 1130 -6.43 -9.75 -9.95
CA VAL A 1130 -5.48 -9.90 -11.08
C VAL A 1130 -4.07 -9.83 -10.52
N GLU A 1131 -3.21 -10.77 -10.92
CA GLU A 1131 -1.80 -10.78 -10.51
C GLU A 1131 -0.93 -10.19 -11.62
N PHE A 1132 0.11 -9.45 -11.26
CA PHE A 1132 1.14 -8.98 -12.20
C PHE A 1132 2.41 -9.79 -11.96
N VAL A 1133 2.78 -10.62 -12.92
CA VAL A 1133 3.83 -11.64 -12.77
C VAL A 1133 4.85 -11.51 -13.89
N SER A 1134 6.04 -12.10 -13.70
CA SER A 1134 7.04 -12.18 -14.77
C SER A 1134 6.45 -12.84 -16.02
N ASN A 1135 6.73 -12.25 -17.18
CA ASN A 1135 6.28 -12.79 -18.45
C ASN A 1135 6.72 -14.26 -18.60
N PRO A 1136 5.79 -15.22 -18.77
CA PRO A 1136 6.11 -16.65 -18.83
C PRO A 1136 6.90 -17.05 -20.08
N ASP A 1137 6.90 -16.21 -21.12
CA ASP A 1137 7.68 -16.38 -22.34
C ASP A 1137 8.07 -15.00 -22.90
N PRO A 1138 9.15 -14.37 -22.40
CA PRO A 1138 9.59 -13.02 -22.81
C PRO A 1138 10.33 -13.05 -24.16
N SER A 1139 9.82 -13.84 -25.10
CA SER A 1139 10.41 -14.04 -26.42
C SER A 1139 9.36 -13.89 -27.53
N GLY A 1140 9.81 -13.68 -28.77
CA GLY A 1140 8.91 -13.53 -29.90
C GLY A 1140 8.26 -12.15 -29.96
N ILE A 1141 6.93 -12.08 -29.98
CA ILE A 1141 6.18 -10.82 -30.16
C ILE A 1141 5.97 -10.04 -28.87
N ASN A 1142 6.09 -10.70 -27.71
CA ASN A 1142 6.00 -10.04 -26.42
C ASN A 1142 7.32 -10.20 -25.66
N THR A 1143 8.08 -9.11 -25.54
CA THR A 1143 9.36 -9.07 -24.82
C THR A 1143 9.27 -8.27 -23.53
N SER A 1144 8.05 -8.00 -23.05
CA SER A 1144 7.77 -7.33 -21.77
C SER A 1144 8.30 -8.16 -20.59
N SER A 1145 8.60 -7.48 -19.48
CA SER A 1145 9.08 -8.13 -18.26
C SER A 1145 7.91 -8.62 -17.40
N THR A 1146 6.79 -7.87 -17.40
CA THR A 1146 5.64 -8.10 -16.52
C THR A 1146 4.36 -8.23 -17.33
N VAL A 1147 3.48 -9.15 -16.95
CA VAL A 1147 2.19 -9.37 -17.61
C VAL A 1147 1.07 -9.59 -16.59
N ALA A 1148 -0.18 -9.31 -16.97
CA ALA A 1148 -1.34 -9.62 -16.13
C ALA A 1148 -1.72 -11.10 -16.22
N GLN A 1149 -2.00 -11.74 -15.08
CA GLN A 1149 -2.38 -13.14 -14.92
C GLN A 1149 -3.75 -13.26 -14.23
N ILE A 1150 -4.59 -14.16 -14.75
CA ILE A 1150 -5.81 -14.62 -14.09
C ILE A 1150 -5.97 -16.12 -14.28
N THR A 1151 -6.46 -16.81 -13.24
CA THR A 1151 -6.84 -18.22 -13.33
C THR A 1151 -8.35 -18.33 -13.50
N ALA A 1152 -8.82 -18.65 -14.69
CA ALA A 1152 -10.23 -18.92 -14.96
C ALA A 1152 -10.59 -20.31 -14.42
N LEU A 1153 -11.41 -20.36 -13.36
CA LEU A 1153 -11.78 -21.61 -12.71
C LEU A 1153 -12.78 -22.40 -13.54
N GLN A 1154 -12.70 -23.73 -13.42
CA GLN A 1154 -13.68 -24.67 -13.97
C GLN A 1154 -15.07 -24.43 -13.37
N THR A 1155 -15.14 -24.07 -12.09
CA THR A 1155 -16.38 -23.76 -11.37
C THR A 1155 -16.91 -22.35 -11.67
N GLY A 1156 -16.05 -21.44 -12.14
CA GLY A 1156 -16.40 -20.08 -12.53
C GLY A 1156 -17.33 -20.03 -13.75
N ASN A 1157 -18.02 -18.90 -13.91
CA ASN A 1157 -18.94 -18.73 -15.02
C ASN A 1157 -18.21 -18.73 -16.39
N PRO A 1158 -18.90 -19.09 -17.48
CA PRO A 1158 -18.38 -19.05 -18.84
C PRO A 1158 -17.80 -17.71 -19.30
N TRP A 1159 -18.10 -16.61 -18.61
CA TRP A 1159 -17.71 -15.23 -18.94
C TRP A 1159 -16.93 -14.57 -17.80
N VAL A 1160 -16.09 -15.32 -17.10
CA VAL A 1160 -15.13 -14.73 -16.15
C VAL A 1160 -14.37 -13.57 -16.79
N GLY A 1161 -14.13 -12.52 -16.02
CA GLY A 1161 -13.37 -11.38 -16.49
C GLY A 1161 -12.78 -10.54 -15.36
N CYS A 1162 -12.09 -9.50 -15.77
CA CYS A 1162 -11.59 -8.45 -14.90
C CYS A 1162 -11.92 -7.07 -15.48
N GLU A 1163 -12.03 -6.08 -14.61
CA GLU A 1163 -12.35 -4.70 -14.97
C GLU A 1163 -11.57 -3.68 -14.14
N THR A 1164 -11.27 -2.53 -14.75
CA THR A 1164 -10.64 -1.38 -14.07
C THR A 1164 -11.66 -0.62 -13.21
N MET A 1165 -11.22 0.23 -12.29
CA MET A 1165 -12.12 1.03 -11.45
C MET A 1165 -12.60 2.30 -12.18
N HIS A 1166 -13.88 2.65 -12.02
CA HIS A 1166 -14.43 3.89 -12.57
C HIS A 1166 -13.72 5.14 -12.00
N GLY A 1167 -13.57 6.17 -12.84
CA GLY A 1167 -13.16 7.53 -12.46
C GLY A 1167 -11.77 7.71 -11.85
N SER A 1168 -10.89 6.71 -11.86
CA SER A 1168 -9.62 6.73 -11.12
C SER A 1168 -8.41 6.29 -11.93
N ASP A 1169 -8.56 5.28 -12.78
CA ASP A 1169 -7.42 4.63 -13.45
C ASP A 1169 -7.00 5.33 -14.76
N PHE A 1170 -7.95 5.90 -15.53
CA PHE A 1170 -7.68 6.70 -16.74
C PHE A 1170 -8.80 7.71 -17.03
N THR A 1171 -8.50 8.74 -17.83
CA THR A 1171 -9.52 9.76 -18.20
C THR A 1171 -10.55 9.20 -19.18
N THR A 1172 -11.78 9.71 -19.15
CA THR A 1172 -12.86 9.20 -20.02
C THR A 1172 -12.47 9.32 -21.50
N PHE A 1173 -12.74 8.30 -22.33
CA PHE A 1173 -12.47 8.35 -23.78
C PHE A 1173 -13.70 8.06 -24.64
N THR A 1174 -13.67 8.55 -25.87
CA THR A 1174 -14.72 8.30 -26.87
C THR A 1174 -14.17 7.42 -27.98
N LEU A 1175 -14.92 6.38 -28.37
CA LEU A 1175 -14.56 5.59 -29.55
C LEU A 1175 -14.81 6.40 -30.82
N ASP A 1176 -13.75 6.61 -31.59
CA ASP A 1176 -13.76 7.31 -32.87
C ASP A 1176 -12.84 6.62 -33.90
N GLU A 1177 -12.66 7.24 -35.07
CA GLU A 1177 -11.87 6.65 -36.16
C GLU A 1177 -10.38 6.49 -35.83
N SER A 1178 -9.88 7.15 -34.79
CA SER A 1178 -8.47 7.14 -34.37
C SER A 1178 -8.12 6.06 -33.35
N ASN A 1179 -9.12 5.46 -32.68
CA ASN A 1179 -8.90 4.50 -31.60
C ASN A 1179 -9.82 3.26 -31.66
N ALA A 1180 -10.65 3.13 -32.69
CA ALA A 1180 -11.61 2.03 -32.80
C ALA A 1180 -11.01 0.65 -33.06
N ILE A 1181 -9.71 0.53 -33.36
CA ILE A 1181 -9.03 -0.76 -33.49
C ILE A 1181 -8.20 -1.02 -32.25
N VAL A 1182 -8.69 -1.94 -31.41
CA VAL A 1182 -8.06 -2.30 -30.13
C VAL A 1182 -7.36 -3.63 -30.25
N ARG A 1183 -6.13 -3.75 -29.75
CA ARG A 1183 -5.36 -5.00 -29.73
C ARG A 1183 -4.98 -5.37 -28.31
N ILE A 1184 -4.84 -6.67 -28.07
CA ILE A 1184 -4.40 -7.26 -26.80
C ILE A 1184 -3.58 -8.51 -27.12
N MET A 1185 -2.44 -8.67 -26.46
CA MET A 1185 -1.67 -9.90 -26.51
C MET A 1185 -2.19 -10.88 -25.46
N VAL A 1186 -2.33 -12.15 -25.82
CA VAL A 1186 -2.78 -13.21 -24.91
C VAL A 1186 -1.89 -14.44 -25.00
N TYR A 1187 -1.71 -15.12 -23.86
CA TYR A 1187 -1.05 -16.41 -23.75
C TYR A 1187 -1.88 -17.32 -22.83
N LYS A 1188 -2.34 -18.47 -23.35
CA LYS A 1188 -3.10 -19.46 -22.58
C LYS A 1188 -3.00 -20.86 -23.17
N SER A 1189 -3.35 -21.88 -22.39
CA SER A 1189 -3.24 -23.30 -22.76
C SER A 1189 -4.44 -23.85 -23.55
N VAL A 1190 -5.48 -23.03 -23.78
CA VAL A 1190 -6.75 -23.40 -24.42
C VAL A 1190 -7.13 -22.43 -25.55
N ILE A 1191 -7.95 -22.92 -26.49
CA ILE A 1191 -8.58 -22.08 -27.52
C ILE A 1191 -9.98 -21.70 -27.05
N SER A 1192 -10.23 -20.41 -26.85
CA SER A 1192 -11.52 -19.86 -26.47
C SER A 1192 -11.63 -18.39 -26.85
N ASP A 1193 -12.85 -17.85 -26.89
CA ASP A 1193 -13.05 -16.44 -27.16
C ASP A 1193 -12.37 -15.58 -26.08
N VAL A 1194 -11.65 -14.55 -26.49
CA VAL A 1194 -11.28 -13.42 -25.61
C VAL A 1194 -12.30 -12.33 -25.89
N GLY A 1195 -12.94 -11.82 -24.84
CA GLY A 1195 -13.91 -10.73 -24.93
C GLY A 1195 -13.30 -9.41 -24.49
N LEU A 1196 -13.67 -8.32 -25.16
CA LEU A 1196 -13.33 -6.96 -24.75
C LEU A 1196 -14.55 -6.05 -24.85
N LYS A 1197 -14.80 -5.24 -23.82
CA LYS A 1197 -15.77 -4.13 -23.85
C LYS A 1197 -15.29 -2.98 -22.99
N PHE A 1198 -16.05 -1.90 -23.05
CA PHE A 1198 -15.84 -0.67 -22.30
C PHE A 1198 -17.17 -0.20 -21.71
N ALA A 1199 -17.12 0.54 -20.60
CA ALA A 1199 -18.30 1.07 -19.92
C ALA A 1199 -18.19 2.57 -19.66
N LEU A 1200 -19.34 3.24 -19.60
CA LEU A 1200 -19.47 4.61 -19.11
C LEU A 1200 -19.37 4.66 -17.58
N PRO A 1201 -19.08 5.84 -16.98
CA PRO A 1201 -19.11 6.04 -15.53
C PRO A 1201 -20.44 5.63 -14.84
N SER A 1202 -21.53 5.53 -15.61
CA SER A 1202 -22.84 5.06 -15.14
C SER A 1202 -22.96 3.54 -15.07
N GLY A 1203 -21.96 2.79 -15.51
CA GLY A 1203 -21.99 1.34 -15.73
C GLY A 1203 -22.68 0.90 -17.02
N GLU A 1204 -23.19 1.83 -17.85
CA GLU A 1204 -23.77 1.49 -19.16
C GLU A 1204 -22.68 1.03 -20.14
N ALA A 1205 -22.86 -0.14 -20.76
CA ALA A 1205 -21.91 -0.72 -21.71
C ALA A 1205 -22.61 -1.43 -22.88
N LEU A 1206 -21.96 -1.45 -24.04
CA LEU A 1206 -22.35 -2.34 -25.14
C LEU A 1206 -21.83 -3.78 -24.87
N PRO A 1207 -22.46 -4.82 -25.47
CA PRO A 1207 -21.96 -6.18 -25.38
C PRO A 1207 -20.50 -6.30 -25.82
N GLU A 1208 -19.76 -7.27 -25.31
CA GLU A 1208 -18.38 -7.52 -25.68
C GLU A 1208 -18.19 -7.91 -27.15
N ILE A 1209 -17.07 -7.48 -27.76
CA ILE A 1209 -16.57 -8.08 -29.00
C ILE A 1209 -15.73 -9.28 -28.59
N LYS A 1210 -15.91 -10.40 -29.29
CA LYS A 1210 -15.19 -11.65 -29.02
C LYS A 1210 -14.34 -12.07 -30.19
N VAL A 1211 -13.09 -12.40 -29.89
CA VAL A 1211 -12.11 -12.90 -30.85
C VAL A 1211 -11.44 -14.12 -30.22
N ALA A 1212 -11.59 -15.29 -30.84
CA ALA A 1212 -10.89 -16.48 -30.39
C ALA A 1212 -9.40 -16.38 -30.69
N ASN A 1213 -8.57 -16.76 -29.72
CA ASN A 1213 -7.17 -17.08 -30.01
C ASN A 1213 -7.09 -18.29 -30.95
N THR A 1214 -6.03 -18.38 -31.73
CA THR A 1214 -5.79 -19.46 -32.70
C THR A 1214 -4.65 -20.39 -32.30
N VAL A 1215 -3.88 -20.00 -31.28
CA VAL A 1215 -2.71 -20.73 -30.78
C VAL A 1215 -2.76 -20.88 -29.26
N VAL A 1216 -2.02 -21.86 -28.73
CA VAL A 1216 -1.93 -22.15 -27.29
C VAL A 1216 -0.48 -22.19 -26.85
N ASN A 1217 -0.20 -21.80 -25.60
CA ASN A 1217 1.14 -21.75 -25.00
C ASN A 1217 2.16 -20.98 -25.85
N GLN A 1218 1.71 -19.87 -26.44
CA GLN A 1218 2.54 -18.89 -27.13
C GLN A 1218 1.77 -17.57 -27.19
N TRP A 1219 2.48 -16.45 -27.23
CA TRP A 1219 1.87 -15.13 -27.37
C TRP A 1219 1.18 -14.97 -28.73
N GLU A 1220 -0.04 -14.42 -28.71
CA GLU A 1220 -0.80 -14.02 -29.89
C GLU A 1220 -1.42 -12.64 -29.66
N GLU A 1221 -1.28 -11.75 -30.64
CA GLU A 1221 -1.98 -10.47 -30.67
C GLU A 1221 -3.37 -10.64 -31.31
N LEU A 1222 -4.43 -10.34 -30.56
CA LEU A 1222 -5.80 -10.36 -31.03
C LEU A 1222 -6.26 -8.95 -31.35
N THR A 1223 -6.98 -8.77 -32.46
CA THR A 1223 -7.51 -7.46 -32.90
C THR A 1223 -9.03 -7.41 -32.80
N PHE A 1224 -9.53 -6.39 -32.10
CA PHE A 1224 -10.94 -6.11 -31.87
C PHE A 1224 -11.36 -4.83 -32.61
N ASP A 1225 -12.28 -4.96 -33.56
CA ASP A 1225 -12.75 -3.85 -34.40
C ASP A 1225 -14.04 -3.23 -33.83
N PHE A 1226 -13.89 -2.11 -33.13
CA PHE A 1226 -14.99 -1.32 -32.57
C PHE A 1226 -15.57 -0.29 -33.55
N SER A 1227 -15.14 -0.25 -34.82
CA SER A 1227 -15.55 0.79 -35.79
C SER A 1227 -17.06 0.89 -35.98
N SER A 1228 -17.77 -0.24 -35.85
CA SER A 1228 -19.23 -0.28 -35.94
C SER A 1228 -19.96 0.40 -34.77
N ARG A 1229 -19.25 0.74 -33.70
CA ARG A 1229 -19.77 1.32 -32.45
C ARG A 1229 -19.48 2.81 -32.32
N ILE A 1230 -18.66 3.38 -33.20
CA ILE A 1230 -18.36 4.82 -33.23
C ILE A 1230 -19.67 5.63 -33.26
N GLY A 1231 -19.77 6.63 -32.37
CA GLY A 1231 -20.92 7.52 -32.26
C GLY A 1231 -22.15 6.91 -31.56
N HIS A 1232 -22.07 5.71 -30.99
CA HIS A 1232 -23.11 5.19 -30.12
C HIS A 1232 -23.09 5.94 -28.76
N PRO A 1233 -24.23 6.27 -28.12
CA PRO A 1233 -24.24 7.00 -26.85
C PRO A 1233 -23.40 6.34 -25.75
N ALA A 1234 -23.48 5.01 -25.63
CA ALA A 1234 -22.67 4.22 -24.69
C ALA A 1234 -21.17 4.10 -25.04
N THR A 1235 -20.68 4.81 -26.07
CA THR A 1235 -19.25 4.83 -26.44
C THR A 1235 -18.63 6.21 -26.39
N ILE A 1236 -19.32 7.17 -25.76
CA ILE A 1236 -18.87 8.57 -25.62
C ILE A 1236 -18.61 8.84 -24.14
N GLY A 1237 -17.33 8.96 -23.77
CA GLY A 1237 -16.91 9.20 -22.39
C GLY A 1237 -16.86 7.95 -21.51
N GLN A 1238 -16.27 6.86 -22.02
CA GLN A 1238 -16.04 5.60 -21.30
C GLN A 1238 -14.81 5.70 -20.40
N ASP A 1239 -14.87 5.15 -19.19
CA ASP A 1239 -13.80 5.22 -18.18
C ASP A 1239 -13.43 3.86 -17.59
N GLN A 1240 -13.92 2.77 -18.18
CA GLN A 1240 -13.63 1.42 -17.71
C GLN A 1240 -13.34 0.47 -18.88
N ILE A 1241 -12.32 -0.37 -18.72
CA ILE A 1241 -11.98 -1.48 -19.62
C ILE A 1241 -12.39 -2.78 -18.94
N VAL A 1242 -13.03 -3.67 -19.71
CA VAL A 1242 -13.46 -4.98 -19.21
C VAL A 1242 -12.96 -6.08 -20.14
N VAL A 1243 -12.11 -6.96 -19.60
CA VAL A 1243 -11.46 -8.06 -20.31
C VAL A 1243 -12.08 -9.39 -19.87
N PHE A 1244 -12.44 -10.23 -20.85
CA PHE A 1244 -12.92 -11.60 -20.64
C PHE A 1244 -11.88 -12.57 -21.24
N PRO A 1245 -10.88 -13.01 -20.47
CA PRO A 1245 -9.70 -13.68 -21.04
C PRO A 1245 -9.97 -15.11 -21.53
N ASP A 1246 -11.05 -15.75 -21.06
CA ASP A 1246 -11.44 -17.11 -21.43
C ASP A 1246 -12.96 -17.25 -21.46
N PHE A 1247 -13.60 -16.79 -22.55
CA PHE A 1247 -15.06 -16.81 -22.72
C PHE A 1247 -15.49 -18.11 -23.43
N ASP A 1248 -16.04 -19.09 -22.69
CA ASP A 1248 -16.48 -20.38 -23.26
C ASP A 1248 -17.87 -20.81 -22.75
N LEU A 1249 -18.91 -20.53 -23.56
CA LEU A 1249 -20.30 -20.91 -23.27
C LEU A 1249 -20.55 -22.43 -23.23
N ASN A 1250 -19.61 -23.26 -23.69
CA ASN A 1250 -19.72 -24.71 -23.54
C ASN A 1250 -19.23 -25.19 -22.17
N GLY A 1251 -18.66 -24.28 -21.36
CA GLY A 1251 -18.07 -24.54 -20.06
C GLY A 1251 -16.63 -25.05 -20.16
N ARG A 1252 -15.83 -24.74 -19.13
CA ARG A 1252 -14.43 -25.19 -19.04
C ARG A 1252 -14.33 -26.62 -18.54
N THR A 1253 -13.28 -27.32 -18.96
CA THR A 1253 -12.99 -28.70 -18.51
C THR A 1253 -11.95 -28.79 -17.41
N SER A 1254 -11.28 -27.68 -17.09
CA SER A 1254 -10.23 -27.51 -16.08
C SER A 1254 -10.06 -26.02 -15.78
N ASP A 1255 -9.37 -25.71 -14.71
CA ASP A 1255 -8.88 -24.35 -14.45
C ASP A 1255 -7.84 -23.98 -15.50
N ASN A 1256 -7.91 -22.76 -16.02
CA ASN A 1256 -7.02 -22.26 -17.07
C ASN A 1256 -6.31 -21.00 -16.58
N VAL A 1257 -4.98 -21.05 -16.47
CA VAL A 1257 -4.16 -19.85 -16.24
C VAL A 1257 -4.02 -19.10 -17.57
N ILE A 1258 -4.40 -17.83 -17.57
CA ILE A 1258 -4.37 -16.96 -18.75
C ILE A 1258 -3.54 -15.72 -18.42
N TYR A 1259 -2.66 -15.38 -19.36
CA TYR A 1259 -1.88 -14.15 -19.33
C TYR A 1259 -2.35 -13.22 -20.45
N PHE A 1260 -2.37 -11.92 -20.18
CA PHE A 1260 -2.63 -10.91 -21.19
C PHE A 1260 -1.78 -9.66 -20.96
N ASP A 1261 -1.49 -8.95 -22.04
CA ASP A 1261 -0.55 -7.85 -22.04
C ASP A 1261 -0.76 -6.91 -23.25
N ASN A 1262 -0.12 -5.74 -23.24
CA ASN A 1262 -0.03 -4.79 -24.36
C ASN A 1262 -1.37 -4.43 -24.98
N ILE A 1263 -2.30 -3.89 -24.17
CA ILE A 1263 -3.56 -3.37 -24.71
C ILE A 1263 -3.29 -2.03 -25.41
N THR A 1264 -3.56 -1.97 -26.70
CA THR A 1264 -3.27 -0.81 -27.56
C THR A 1264 -4.47 -0.41 -28.40
N PHE A 1265 -4.60 0.88 -28.71
CA PHE A 1265 -5.66 1.42 -29.56
C PHE A 1265 -5.02 2.09 -30.77
N SER A 1266 -5.72 2.05 -31.88
CA SER A 1266 -5.26 2.61 -33.15
C SER A 1266 -6.42 2.94 -34.06
N GLY A 1267 -6.13 3.77 -35.07
CA GLY A 1267 -7.09 4.12 -36.09
C GLY A 1267 -7.29 3.02 -37.12
N ASN A 1268 -8.34 3.18 -37.92
CA ASN A 1268 -8.70 2.26 -39.00
C ASN A 1268 -7.83 2.38 -40.25
#